data_AF-A0A927L625-F1
#
_entry.id   AF-A0A927L625-F1
#
_cell.length_a   1.000
_cell.length_b   1.000
_cell.length_c   1.000
_cell.angle_alpha   90.00
_cell.angle_beta   90.00
_cell.angle_gamma   90.00
#
_symmetry.space_group_name_H-M   'P 1'
#
loop_
_entity.id
_entity.type
_entity.pdbx_description
1 polymer ?
#
loop_
_entity_poly.entity_id
_entity_poly.type
_entity_poly.pdbx_seq_one_letter_code
_entity_poly.pdbx_strand_id
1 'polypeptide(L)'
;MTTPPRTDLLALTPDTLAALTNRGLVRRATKELDSGTSPELRDAPGGGVTARFADGSEAAMPPGASLDSGTCTCAAAGVCRHLIGLVLAYGRAADPAPPGEGVPDWSPGDIDDAALAAAVGPRALTAARRSARRGASVRVHRPTALEPHPWVELPTCTVRFPVPGQAAHALTDAADSLRGEMLALAVWAFRAADATDRQASLVLVPLQDLGAPTPAPDAKDRPRSSTAPAASPAPDASPQPSQPEDPPLETATSTSEDTQGTQDPQDTDAADAAERRSNSSTAPSAGRPRSEPATASPLHQVAELAAELLRDGVAHADAVQRGALRTAARRLAVSGAHWPAAAAAELADQLDAHADRSALHRPEEVATLLAELHARHRAASHPEVLGVREATETPLRRVRLTALGCRVSGNAERPVTEVYFAHAAAGIVVVLRKDWPEPERRGVPPIPATGAHPSQPPPPSAVRPLAARRLLGTSLSALATGNLVSESARRTPSRRLTVTRGRVAATTVSPVGRSWCDLPEPLLVRDVTRLAAAADARPPRLIRARVEAESVRVLEISEVVEVGYDPAEQVLKATVSDASGHPVRVRAPHNPLCPAALDALAAALTEGTVTHLSGAVHRSGGGTGITPLALLGPHGVLVPDLAPPTVPPALPPADRTPPDPITTAVEAALAVLADAAHHGLRRLPRPAADRLREAADRLTRTGLTTSSNLVRTLLHALDHDHQDAGGHRRDHAPHHGQGRELSSGHTTPPAPTTAWADACIRLHTTAELSHRHD
;
A
#
# COMPACT_ATOMS: atom_id res chain seq x y z
N MET A 1 -8.85 -3.11 -56.17
CA MET A 1 -7.71 -2.98 -55.23
C MET A 1 -8.25 -3.39 -53.88
N THR A 2 -7.91 -4.60 -53.43
CA THR A 2 -8.32 -5.12 -52.12
C THR A 2 -7.65 -4.28 -51.04
N THR A 3 -8.45 -3.64 -50.19
CA THR A 3 -7.97 -2.87 -49.04
C THR A 3 -7.13 -3.81 -48.15
N PRO A 4 -5.92 -3.42 -47.71
CA PRO A 4 -5.15 -4.25 -46.77
C PRO A 4 -5.93 -4.47 -45.47
N PRO A 5 -5.82 -5.65 -44.82
CA PRO A 5 -6.58 -5.96 -43.61
C PRO A 5 -6.22 -4.98 -42.47
N ARG A 6 -7.25 -4.51 -41.77
CA ARG A 6 -7.14 -3.59 -40.63
C ARG A 6 -6.58 -4.30 -39.40
N THR A 7 -5.25 -4.35 -39.28
CA THR A 7 -4.54 -5.00 -38.16
C THR A 7 -4.89 -4.42 -36.79
N ASP A 8 -5.24 -3.12 -36.74
CA ASP A 8 -5.71 -2.43 -35.55
C ASP A 8 -7.07 -2.97 -35.07
N LEU A 9 -8.00 -3.28 -35.99
CA LEU A 9 -9.28 -3.92 -35.65
C LEU A 9 -9.11 -5.40 -35.26
N LEU A 10 -8.18 -6.11 -35.90
CA LEU A 10 -7.87 -7.51 -35.57
C LEU A 10 -7.22 -7.66 -34.19
N ALA A 11 -6.47 -6.66 -33.72
CA ALA A 11 -5.87 -6.65 -32.37
C ALA A 11 -6.90 -6.39 -31.25
N LEU A 12 -8.10 -5.91 -31.58
CA LEU A 12 -9.19 -5.67 -30.63
C LEU A 12 -9.96 -6.97 -30.32
N THR A 13 -9.29 -7.88 -29.61
CA THR A 13 -9.90 -9.13 -29.12
C THR A 13 -11.11 -8.87 -28.20
N PRO A 14 -11.98 -9.85 -27.95
CA PRO A 14 -13.08 -9.71 -26.99
C PRO A 14 -12.63 -9.23 -25.61
N ASP A 15 -11.46 -9.66 -25.14
CA ASP A 15 -10.91 -9.21 -23.85
C ASP A 15 -10.36 -7.77 -23.94
N THR A 16 -9.70 -7.39 -25.04
CA THR A 16 -9.28 -6.00 -25.30
C THR A 16 -10.49 -5.06 -25.37
N LEU A 17 -11.55 -5.45 -26.07
CA LEU A 17 -12.80 -4.70 -26.18
C LEU A 17 -13.50 -4.59 -24.82
N ALA A 18 -13.48 -5.65 -24.01
CA ALA A 18 -14.04 -5.62 -22.67
C ALA A 18 -13.25 -4.71 -21.73
N ALA A 19 -11.93 -4.56 -21.95
CA ALA A 19 -11.08 -3.64 -21.22
C ALA A 19 -11.30 -2.17 -21.65
N LEU A 20 -11.47 -1.91 -22.94
CA LEU A 20 -11.73 -0.57 -23.50
C LEU A 20 -13.17 -0.09 -23.24
N THR A 21 -14.13 -1.00 -23.07
CA THR A 21 -15.56 -0.66 -23.00
C THR A 21 -16.24 -1.29 -21.77
N ASN A 22 -17.45 -1.83 -21.95
CA ASN A 22 -18.23 -2.54 -20.95
C ASN A 22 -18.36 -4.01 -21.37
N ARG A 23 -17.94 -4.95 -20.50
CA ARG A 23 -18.04 -6.41 -20.74
C ARG A 23 -19.48 -6.88 -21.05
N GLY A 24 -20.49 -6.17 -20.56
CA GLY A 24 -21.90 -6.41 -20.89
C GLY A 24 -22.31 -5.93 -22.28
N LEU A 25 -21.65 -4.94 -22.88
CA LEU A 25 -21.83 -4.59 -24.29
C LEU A 25 -21.14 -5.62 -25.18
N VAL A 26 -19.92 -6.03 -24.84
CA VAL A 26 -19.19 -7.10 -25.56
C VAL A 26 -19.97 -8.40 -25.55
N ARG A 27 -20.43 -8.87 -24.38
CA ARG A 27 -21.26 -10.08 -24.29
C ARG A 27 -22.54 -10.01 -25.11
N ARG A 28 -23.20 -8.85 -25.16
CA ARG A 28 -24.40 -8.64 -25.98
C ARG A 28 -24.08 -8.69 -27.47
N ALA A 29 -23.05 -7.98 -27.90
CA ALA A 29 -22.60 -7.99 -29.30
C ALA A 29 -22.14 -9.39 -29.74
N THR A 30 -21.34 -10.09 -28.92
CA THR A 30 -20.92 -11.48 -29.19
C THR A 30 -22.12 -12.40 -29.31
N LYS A 31 -23.09 -12.30 -28.38
CA LYS A 31 -24.31 -13.13 -28.41
C LYS A 31 -25.16 -12.90 -29.66
N GLU A 32 -25.28 -11.66 -30.13
CA GLU A 32 -26.00 -11.32 -31.37
C GLU A 32 -25.32 -11.88 -32.62
N LEU A 33 -23.99 -11.83 -32.67
CA LEU A 33 -23.22 -12.44 -33.76
C LEU A 33 -23.31 -13.97 -33.72
N ASP A 34 -23.29 -14.58 -32.53
CA ASP A 34 -23.42 -16.04 -32.34
C ASP A 34 -24.83 -16.54 -32.66
N SER A 35 -25.86 -15.70 -32.54
CA SER A 35 -27.22 -16.01 -32.99
C SER A 35 -27.43 -15.90 -34.51
N GLY A 36 -26.35 -15.72 -35.29
CA GLY A 36 -26.40 -15.63 -36.75
C GLY A 36 -26.79 -14.25 -37.29
N THR A 37 -26.84 -13.23 -36.44
CA THR A 37 -27.23 -11.85 -36.81
C THR A 37 -25.98 -11.01 -37.12
N SER A 38 -25.15 -11.49 -38.05
CA SER A 38 -23.93 -10.77 -38.45
C SER A 38 -24.26 -9.54 -39.31
N PRO A 39 -23.66 -8.36 -39.05
CA PRO A 39 -23.90 -7.17 -39.85
C PRO A 39 -23.28 -7.28 -41.25
N GLU A 40 -23.85 -6.55 -42.21
CA GLU A 40 -23.24 -6.39 -43.54
C GLU A 40 -22.03 -5.44 -43.43
N LEU A 41 -20.81 -5.97 -43.59
CA LEU A 41 -19.58 -5.18 -43.58
C LEU A 41 -19.27 -4.61 -44.97
N ARG A 42 -18.84 -3.35 -45.03
CA ARG A 42 -18.35 -2.70 -46.25
C ARG A 42 -17.10 -1.88 -45.96
N ASP A 43 -16.15 -1.91 -46.88
CA ASP A 43 -15.01 -1.01 -46.86
C ASP A 43 -15.46 0.41 -47.25
N ALA A 44 -15.11 1.40 -46.44
CA ALA A 44 -15.32 2.81 -46.74
C ALA A 44 -14.08 3.43 -47.42
N PRO A 45 -14.27 4.50 -48.22
CA PRO A 45 -13.16 5.23 -48.85
C PRO A 45 -12.12 5.68 -47.80
N GLY A 46 -10.84 5.49 -48.09
CA GLY A 46 -9.75 5.88 -47.18
C GLY A 46 -9.40 4.87 -46.09
N GLY A 47 -9.87 3.61 -46.17
CA GLY A 47 -9.51 2.53 -45.23
C GLY A 47 -10.38 2.48 -43.97
N GLY A 48 -11.55 3.12 -43.99
CA GLY A 48 -12.58 2.96 -42.97
C GLY A 48 -13.35 1.65 -43.15
N VAL A 49 -14.05 1.20 -42.10
CA VAL A 49 -14.95 0.04 -42.16
C VAL A 49 -16.32 0.48 -41.69
N THR A 50 -17.37 0.11 -42.43
CA THR A 50 -18.77 0.33 -42.04
C THR A 50 -19.51 -0.99 -41.88
N ALA A 51 -20.51 -1.01 -40.99
CA ALA A 51 -21.34 -2.17 -40.71
C ALA A 51 -22.82 -1.75 -40.64
N ARG A 52 -23.68 -2.44 -41.38
CA ARG A 52 -25.14 -2.27 -41.31
C ARG A 52 -25.76 -3.43 -40.56
N PHE A 53 -26.50 -3.13 -39.49
CA PHE A 53 -27.12 -4.12 -38.60
C PHE A 53 -28.58 -4.39 -38.98
N ALA A 54 -29.10 -5.55 -38.59
CA ALA A 54 -30.49 -5.95 -38.85
C ALA A 54 -31.53 -5.05 -38.17
N ASP A 55 -31.15 -4.30 -37.13
CA ASP A 55 -32.00 -3.31 -36.47
C ASP A 55 -31.98 -1.94 -37.16
N GLY A 56 -31.35 -1.83 -38.34
CA GLY A 56 -31.26 -0.60 -39.14
C GLY A 56 -30.14 0.35 -38.72
N SER A 57 -29.38 0.02 -37.67
CA SER A 57 -28.25 0.85 -37.23
C SER A 57 -27.06 0.71 -38.17
N GLU A 58 -26.39 1.82 -38.46
CA GLU A 58 -25.15 1.86 -39.23
C GLU A 58 -24.02 2.34 -38.32
N ALA A 59 -22.93 1.58 -38.27
CA ALA A 59 -21.73 1.90 -37.52
C ALA A 59 -20.56 2.09 -38.48
N ALA A 60 -19.66 3.02 -38.19
CA ALA A 60 -18.48 3.31 -39.00
C ALA A 60 -17.24 3.52 -38.12
N MET A 61 -16.12 2.95 -38.55
CA MET A 61 -14.81 3.04 -37.91
C MET A 61 -13.79 3.68 -38.87
N PRO A 62 -13.29 4.89 -38.55
CA PRO A 62 -12.18 5.50 -39.31
C PRO A 62 -10.88 4.68 -39.24
N PRO A 63 -9.93 4.87 -40.18
CA PRO A 63 -8.61 4.23 -40.16
C PRO A 63 -7.78 4.64 -38.94
N GLY A 64 -7.23 3.67 -38.20
CA GLY A 64 -6.31 3.89 -37.07
C GLY A 64 -6.89 4.67 -35.88
N ALA A 65 -8.20 4.87 -35.85
CA ALA A 65 -8.86 5.66 -34.82
C ALA A 65 -9.28 4.80 -33.62
N SER A 66 -9.28 5.41 -32.43
CA SER A 66 -9.78 4.77 -31.21
C SER A 66 -11.26 4.42 -31.34
N LEU A 67 -11.72 3.48 -30.52
CA LEU A 67 -13.11 3.03 -30.54
C LEU A 67 -14.12 4.15 -30.23
N ASP A 68 -13.71 5.15 -29.44
CA ASP A 68 -14.53 6.32 -29.09
C ASP A 68 -14.73 7.30 -30.26
N SER A 69 -13.89 7.19 -31.29
CA SER A 69 -14.00 7.99 -32.52
C SER A 69 -14.91 7.34 -33.57
N GLY A 70 -15.43 6.14 -33.28
CA GLY A 70 -16.40 5.46 -34.12
C GLY A 70 -17.76 6.16 -34.09
N THR A 71 -18.43 6.22 -35.23
CA THR A 71 -19.76 6.84 -35.35
C THR A 71 -20.82 5.76 -35.52
N CYS A 72 -21.97 5.91 -34.87
CA CYS A 72 -23.11 5.03 -35.07
C CYS A 72 -24.42 5.82 -35.12
N THR A 73 -25.37 5.39 -35.96
CA THR A 73 -26.69 6.01 -36.08
C THR A 73 -27.66 5.64 -34.94
N CYS A 74 -27.25 4.78 -34.00
CA CYS A 74 -28.06 4.44 -32.84
C CYS A 74 -28.13 5.61 -31.83
N ALA A 75 -29.12 5.58 -30.92
CA ALA A 75 -29.33 6.63 -29.92
C ALA A 75 -28.31 6.63 -28.75
N ALA A 76 -27.29 5.76 -28.76
CA ALA A 76 -26.31 5.68 -27.67
C ALA A 76 -25.28 6.80 -27.76
N ALA A 77 -24.98 7.45 -26.63
CA ALA A 77 -23.88 8.41 -26.54
C ALA A 77 -22.54 7.66 -26.39
N GLY A 78 -21.70 7.71 -27.41
CA GLY A 78 -20.37 7.07 -27.42
C GLY A 78 -20.38 5.61 -27.86
N VAL A 79 -19.51 4.78 -27.29
CA VAL A 79 -19.33 3.38 -27.73
C VAL A 79 -20.55 2.53 -27.42
N CYS A 80 -21.15 1.96 -28.48
CA CYS A 80 -22.35 1.15 -28.41
C CYS A 80 -22.10 -0.32 -28.77
N ARG A 81 -23.14 -1.17 -28.65
CA ARG A 81 -23.06 -2.58 -29.05
C ARG A 81 -22.74 -2.76 -30.54
N HIS A 82 -23.14 -1.81 -31.39
CA HIS A 82 -22.95 -1.88 -32.84
C HIS A 82 -21.51 -1.57 -33.25
N LEU A 83 -20.84 -0.62 -32.59
CA LEU A 83 -19.41 -0.38 -32.81
C LEU A 83 -18.59 -1.60 -32.40
N ILE A 84 -18.91 -2.22 -31.26
CA ILE A 84 -18.28 -3.46 -30.81
C ILE A 84 -18.60 -4.62 -31.78
N GLY A 85 -19.85 -4.73 -32.21
CA GLY A 85 -20.31 -5.72 -33.18
C GLY A 85 -19.60 -5.60 -34.53
N LEU A 86 -19.31 -4.38 -35.00
CA LEU A 86 -18.53 -4.13 -36.22
C LEU A 86 -17.13 -4.73 -36.10
N VAL A 87 -16.43 -4.43 -35.00
CA VAL A 87 -15.06 -4.93 -34.78
C VAL A 87 -15.04 -6.47 -34.71
N LEU A 88 -15.95 -7.06 -33.94
CA LEU A 88 -16.04 -8.52 -33.81
C LEU A 88 -16.43 -9.21 -35.13
N ALA A 89 -17.35 -8.64 -35.90
CA ALA A 89 -17.74 -9.16 -37.22
C ALA A 89 -16.58 -9.04 -38.20
N TYR A 90 -15.84 -7.93 -38.18
CA TYR A 90 -14.66 -7.72 -39.02
C TYR A 90 -13.58 -8.77 -38.73
N GLY A 91 -13.33 -9.07 -37.45
CA GLY A 91 -12.41 -10.14 -37.05
C GLY A 91 -12.85 -11.55 -37.47
N ARG A 92 -14.16 -11.81 -37.56
CA ARG A 92 -14.71 -13.10 -38.07
C ARG A 92 -14.66 -13.21 -39.59
N ALA A 93 -14.74 -12.07 -40.30
CA ALA A 93 -14.74 -12.00 -41.75
C ALA A 93 -13.33 -11.99 -42.36
N ALA A 94 -12.33 -11.56 -41.60
CA ALA A 94 -10.93 -11.72 -41.97
C ALA A 94 -10.56 -13.22 -41.90
N ASP A 95 -10.04 -13.78 -42.99
CA ASP A 95 -9.54 -15.16 -43.01
C ASP A 95 -8.57 -15.38 -41.85
N PRO A 96 -8.74 -16.45 -41.04
CA PRO A 96 -7.83 -16.73 -39.95
C PRO A 96 -6.46 -17.07 -40.52
N ALA A 97 -5.56 -16.09 -40.54
CA ALA A 97 -4.14 -16.40 -40.55
C ALA A 97 -3.90 -17.31 -39.32
N PRO A 98 -3.17 -18.43 -39.47
CA PRO A 98 -2.83 -19.26 -38.31
C PRO A 98 -2.25 -18.36 -37.22
N PRO A 99 -2.56 -18.58 -35.93
CA PRO A 99 -1.97 -17.79 -34.86
C PRO A 99 -0.47 -17.84 -35.02
N GLY A 100 0.12 -16.73 -35.45
CA GLY A 100 1.56 -16.62 -35.62
C GLY A 100 2.19 -16.84 -34.26
N GLU A 101 2.85 -17.98 -34.10
CA GLU A 101 3.78 -18.21 -33.00
C GLU A 101 4.87 -17.14 -33.07
N GLY A 102 4.84 -16.24 -32.10
CA GLY A 102 5.78 -15.14 -31.95
C GLY A 102 5.05 -13.90 -31.44
N VAL A 103 5.33 -13.50 -30.20
CA VAL A 103 5.07 -12.11 -29.77
C VAL A 103 5.78 -11.24 -30.80
N PRO A 104 5.07 -10.34 -31.53
CA PRO A 104 5.72 -9.48 -32.50
C PRO A 104 6.86 -8.73 -31.78
N ASP A 105 8.07 -8.75 -32.37
CA ASP A 105 9.23 -7.99 -31.89
C ASP A 105 8.97 -6.49 -32.11
N TRP A 106 8.14 -5.94 -31.24
CA TRP A 106 7.66 -4.57 -31.28
C TRP A 106 7.69 -3.97 -29.88
N SER A 107 8.17 -2.72 -29.78
CA SER A 107 8.14 -1.93 -28.56
C SER A 107 7.25 -0.70 -28.76
N PRO A 108 6.47 -0.28 -27.73
CA PRO A 108 5.83 1.03 -27.73
C PRO A 108 6.80 2.19 -27.96
N GLY A 109 8.10 1.99 -27.70
CA GLY A 109 9.15 2.95 -28.02
C GLY A 109 9.33 3.22 -29.52
N ASP A 110 8.93 2.27 -30.38
CA ASP A 110 8.99 2.36 -31.84
C ASP A 110 7.90 3.30 -32.43
N ILE A 111 6.96 3.80 -31.61
CA ILE A 111 5.96 4.81 -32.02
C ILE A 111 6.68 6.14 -32.26
N ASP A 112 6.62 6.68 -33.48
CA ASP A 112 7.28 7.94 -33.82
C ASP A 112 6.59 9.17 -33.19
N ASP A 113 7.29 10.31 -33.21
CA ASP A 113 6.80 11.54 -32.58
C ASP A 113 5.57 12.12 -33.27
N ALA A 114 5.41 11.91 -34.59
CA ALA A 114 4.26 12.40 -35.34
C ALA A 114 2.99 11.61 -34.99
N ALA A 115 3.10 10.28 -34.93
CA ALA A 115 2.06 9.36 -34.50
C ALA A 115 1.68 9.58 -33.03
N LEU A 116 2.67 9.78 -32.15
CA LEU A 116 2.41 10.11 -30.76
C LEU A 116 1.70 11.46 -30.63
N ALA A 117 2.15 12.49 -31.35
CA ALA A 117 1.52 13.82 -31.35
C ALA A 117 0.08 13.78 -31.87
N ALA A 118 -0.19 13.00 -32.92
CA ALA A 118 -1.54 12.78 -33.44
C ALA A 118 -2.45 12.08 -32.40
N ALA A 119 -1.91 11.14 -31.63
CA ALA A 119 -2.67 10.36 -30.65
C ALA A 119 -3.00 11.14 -29.36
N VAL A 120 -2.09 11.98 -28.85
CA VAL A 120 -2.26 12.64 -27.53
C VAL A 120 -2.45 14.16 -27.61
N GLY A 121 -2.08 14.78 -28.72
CA GLY A 121 -2.16 16.23 -28.93
C GLY A 121 -1.01 17.04 -28.30
N PRO A 122 -0.79 18.29 -28.77
CA PRO A 122 0.39 19.10 -28.43
C PRO A 122 0.42 19.56 -26.97
N ARG A 123 -0.75 19.79 -26.36
CA ARG A 123 -0.85 20.20 -24.94
C ARG A 123 -0.39 19.09 -24.00
N ALA A 124 -0.77 17.85 -24.30
CA ALA A 124 -0.37 16.68 -23.52
C ALA A 124 1.14 16.42 -23.61
N LEU A 125 1.74 16.55 -24.80
CA LEU A 125 3.20 16.46 -24.98
C LEU A 125 3.94 17.51 -24.17
N THR A 126 3.42 18.75 -24.12
CA THR A 126 4.03 19.84 -23.33
C THR A 126 3.93 19.58 -21.83
N ALA A 127 2.80 19.03 -21.35
CA ALA A 127 2.65 18.61 -19.97
C ALA A 127 3.62 17.48 -19.62
N ALA A 128 3.74 16.47 -20.48
CA ALA A 128 4.63 15.32 -20.27
C ALA A 128 6.10 15.76 -20.18
N ARG A 129 6.55 16.69 -21.04
CA ARG A 129 7.93 17.25 -20.95
C ARG A 129 8.21 17.93 -19.62
N ARG A 130 7.24 18.65 -19.05
CA ARG A 130 7.39 19.28 -17.73
C ARG A 130 7.47 18.24 -16.62
N SER A 131 6.68 17.17 -16.72
CA SER A 131 6.67 16.07 -15.76
C SER A 131 7.96 15.24 -15.82
N ALA A 132 8.50 14.96 -17.00
CA ALA A 132 9.78 14.26 -17.19
C ALA A 132 10.95 15.00 -16.53
N ARG A 133 11.01 16.34 -16.67
CA ARG A 133 12.05 17.20 -16.05
C ARG A 133 12.05 17.20 -14.51
N ARG A 134 10.98 16.74 -13.86
CA ARG A 134 10.90 16.65 -12.39
C ARG A 134 11.56 15.39 -11.83
N GLY A 135 12.06 14.49 -12.69
CA GLY A 135 12.86 13.33 -12.31
C GLY A 135 12.05 12.26 -11.58
N ALA A 136 11.35 11.41 -12.33
CA ALA A 136 10.64 10.24 -11.81
C ALA A 136 11.25 8.95 -12.38
N SER A 137 11.40 7.92 -11.57
CA SER A 137 11.76 6.57 -12.04
C SER A 137 10.49 5.79 -12.39
N VAL A 138 10.51 5.09 -13.51
CA VAL A 138 9.39 4.31 -14.03
C VAL A 138 9.80 2.88 -14.32
N ARG A 139 8.89 1.94 -14.14
CA ARG A 139 9.14 0.52 -14.42
C ARG A 139 8.50 0.15 -15.74
N VAL A 140 9.31 -0.32 -16.68
CA VAL A 140 8.90 -0.73 -18.01
C VAL A 140 8.92 -2.25 -18.09
N HIS A 141 7.79 -2.84 -18.45
CA HIS A 141 7.57 -4.27 -18.47
C HIS A 141 7.34 -4.77 -19.90
N ARG A 142 8.02 -5.86 -20.27
CA ARG A 142 7.85 -6.53 -21.56
C ARG A 142 6.71 -7.55 -21.51
N PRO A 143 6.15 -7.93 -22.67
CA PRO A 143 5.18 -9.01 -22.73
C PRO A 143 5.73 -10.29 -22.09
N THR A 144 4.89 -10.96 -21.33
CA THR A 144 5.15 -12.28 -20.75
C THR A 144 4.03 -13.24 -21.15
N ALA A 145 4.20 -14.54 -20.88
CA ALA A 145 3.13 -15.51 -21.09
C ALA A 145 1.85 -15.20 -20.28
N LEU A 146 1.98 -14.48 -19.15
CA LEU A 146 0.87 -14.11 -18.27
C LEU A 146 0.28 -12.73 -18.60
N GLU A 147 1.11 -11.80 -19.11
CA GLU A 147 0.69 -10.47 -19.56
C GLU A 147 1.19 -10.23 -21.00
N PRO A 148 0.38 -10.51 -22.03
CA PRO A 148 0.84 -10.55 -23.42
C PRO A 148 1.03 -9.17 -24.08
N HIS A 149 0.79 -8.08 -23.35
CA HIS A 149 0.89 -6.71 -23.86
C HIS A 149 1.94 -5.94 -23.08
N PRO A 150 2.80 -5.14 -23.73
CA PRO A 150 3.80 -4.33 -23.02
C PRO A 150 3.13 -3.24 -22.16
N TRP A 151 3.69 -2.96 -20.98
CA TRP A 151 3.17 -1.92 -20.07
C TRP A 151 4.24 -1.15 -19.30
N VAL A 152 3.86 0.04 -18.82
CA VAL A 152 4.67 0.90 -17.95
C VAL A 152 3.92 1.18 -16.67
N GLU A 153 4.60 1.05 -15.54
CA GLU A 153 4.15 1.56 -14.25
C GLU A 153 4.76 2.95 -14.03
N LEU A 154 3.92 3.97 -14.17
CA LEU A 154 4.21 5.37 -13.85
C LEU A 154 3.90 5.64 -12.38
N PRO A 155 4.38 6.75 -11.77
CA PRO A 155 4.18 7.02 -10.35
C PRO A 155 2.71 7.10 -9.90
N THR A 156 1.80 7.41 -10.83
CA THR A 156 0.38 7.67 -10.54
C THR A 156 -0.59 6.74 -11.26
N CYS A 157 -0.11 5.92 -12.20
CA CYS A 157 -0.97 5.10 -13.08
C CYS A 157 -0.15 4.05 -13.83
N THR A 158 -0.83 3.09 -14.45
CA THR A 158 -0.25 2.16 -15.42
C THR A 158 -0.68 2.52 -16.83
N VAL A 159 0.17 2.28 -17.82
CA VAL A 159 -0.17 2.40 -19.25
C VAL A 159 0.18 1.10 -19.96
N ARG A 160 -0.79 0.47 -20.65
CA ARG A 160 -0.61 -0.77 -21.42
C ARG A 160 -0.85 -0.53 -22.90
N PHE A 161 -0.15 -1.24 -23.78
CA PHE A 161 -0.29 -1.10 -25.23
C PHE A 161 -0.76 -2.41 -25.86
N PRO A 162 -2.09 -2.66 -25.90
CA PRO A 162 -2.63 -3.91 -26.45
C PRO A 162 -2.59 -3.97 -27.98
N VAL A 163 -2.48 -2.83 -28.66
CA VAL A 163 -2.43 -2.73 -30.13
C VAL A 163 -1.05 -2.23 -30.55
N PRO A 164 -0.26 -3.06 -31.26
CA PRO A 164 1.05 -2.65 -31.77
C PRO A 164 0.97 -1.39 -32.65
N GLY A 165 1.86 -0.45 -32.41
CA GLY A 165 2.03 0.80 -33.17
C GLY A 165 0.96 1.87 -32.94
N GLN A 166 -0.09 1.60 -32.15
CA GLN A 166 -1.27 2.48 -32.05
C GLN A 166 -1.48 3.02 -30.63
N ALA A 167 -0.81 4.13 -30.30
CA ALA A 167 -0.89 4.76 -28.96
C ALA A 167 -2.32 5.14 -28.54
N ALA A 168 -3.22 5.45 -29.49
CA ALA A 168 -4.61 5.82 -29.21
C ALA A 168 -5.39 4.71 -28.49
N HIS A 169 -5.00 3.44 -28.69
CA HIS A 169 -5.62 2.27 -28.07
C HIS A 169 -4.96 1.87 -26.74
N ALA A 170 -4.01 2.66 -26.24
CA ALA A 170 -3.37 2.38 -24.97
C ALA A 170 -4.40 2.41 -23.81
N LEU A 171 -4.25 1.48 -22.88
CA LEU A 171 -5.08 1.36 -21.69
C LEU A 171 -4.37 2.04 -20.53
N THR A 172 -5.05 2.97 -19.86
CA THR A 172 -4.53 3.59 -18.64
C THR A 172 -5.64 3.81 -17.62
N ASP A 173 -5.28 3.74 -16.34
CA ASP A 173 -6.13 4.08 -15.19
C ASP A 173 -5.98 5.55 -14.75
N ALA A 174 -5.24 6.36 -15.51
CA ALA A 174 -5.18 7.81 -15.35
C ALA A 174 -6.56 8.46 -15.60
N ALA A 175 -6.81 9.61 -14.97
CA ALA A 175 -7.97 10.44 -15.31
C ALA A 175 -7.91 10.88 -16.77
N ASP A 176 -9.05 11.03 -17.44
CA ASP A 176 -9.11 11.37 -18.88
C ASP A 176 -8.33 12.66 -19.21
N SER A 177 -8.34 13.64 -18.30
CA SER A 177 -7.57 14.88 -18.44
C SER A 177 -6.04 14.70 -18.44
N LEU A 178 -5.54 13.59 -17.87
CA LEU A 178 -4.12 13.24 -17.77
C LEU A 178 -3.73 12.12 -18.74
N ARG A 179 -4.69 11.48 -19.40
CA ARG A 179 -4.46 10.33 -20.29
C ARG A 179 -3.36 10.61 -21.32
N GLY A 180 -3.49 11.72 -22.06
CA GLY A 180 -2.51 12.06 -23.09
C GLY A 180 -1.10 12.29 -22.54
N GLU A 181 -0.99 12.88 -21.35
CA GLU A 181 0.29 13.11 -20.67
C GLU A 181 0.95 11.78 -20.31
N MET A 182 0.19 10.86 -19.73
CA MET A 182 0.70 9.56 -19.27
C MET A 182 1.09 8.65 -20.44
N LEU A 183 0.33 8.68 -21.55
CA LEU A 183 0.67 7.95 -22.77
C LEU A 183 2.02 8.42 -23.34
N ALA A 184 2.25 9.74 -23.38
CA ALA A 184 3.53 10.29 -23.84
C ALA A 184 4.70 9.88 -22.94
N LEU A 185 4.53 9.95 -21.61
CA LEU A 185 5.55 9.49 -20.66
C LEU A 185 5.85 7.99 -20.81
N ALA A 186 4.82 7.17 -21.03
CA ALA A 186 4.99 5.72 -21.21
C ALA A 186 5.76 5.38 -22.49
N VAL A 187 5.49 6.07 -23.61
CA VAL A 187 6.27 5.87 -24.85
C VAL A 187 7.73 6.28 -24.66
N TRP A 188 8.01 7.41 -24.01
CA TRP A 188 9.39 7.81 -23.74
C TRP A 188 10.10 6.88 -22.76
N ALA A 189 9.39 6.34 -21.78
CA ALA A 189 9.91 5.31 -20.88
C ALA A 189 10.33 4.05 -21.66
N PHE A 190 9.50 3.58 -22.60
CA PHE A 190 9.86 2.46 -23.47
C PHE A 190 11.08 2.76 -24.34
N ARG A 191 11.18 3.96 -24.94
CA ARG A 191 12.37 4.34 -25.72
C ARG A 191 13.67 4.28 -24.91
N ALA A 192 13.63 4.76 -23.68
CA ALA A 192 14.79 4.74 -22.80
C ALA A 192 15.08 3.33 -22.25
N ALA A 193 14.04 2.51 -22.02
CA ALA A 193 14.21 1.09 -21.71
C ALA A 193 14.84 0.34 -22.90
N ASP A 194 14.39 0.58 -24.13
CA ASP A 194 14.93 -0.02 -25.36
C ASP A 194 16.40 0.34 -25.58
N ALA A 195 16.78 1.58 -25.29
CA ALA A 195 18.17 2.03 -25.36
C ALA A 195 19.06 1.42 -24.25
N THR A 196 18.47 1.00 -23.13
CA THR A 196 19.20 0.37 -22.02
C THR A 196 19.36 -1.13 -22.27
N ASP A 197 18.25 -1.84 -22.47
CA ASP A 197 18.18 -3.26 -22.79
C ASP A 197 16.79 -3.61 -23.36
N ARG A 198 16.73 -3.92 -24.66
CA ARG A 198 15.49 -4.27 -25.35
C ARG A 198 14.97 -5.67 -24.98
N GLN A 199 15.82 -6.55 -24.44
CA GLN A 199 15.50 -7.95 -24.11
C GLN A 199 15.21 -8.18 -22.62
N ALA A 200 15.60 -7.25 -21.74
CA ALA A 200 15.26 -7.32 -20.32
C ALA A 200 13.74 -7.25 -20.09
N SER A 201 13.21 -8.22 -19.32
CA SER A 201 11.78 -8.34 -19.01
C SER A 201 11.23 -7.19 -18.16
N LEU A 202 12.10 -6.54 -17.38
CA LEU A 202 11.81 -5.36 -16.58
C LEU A 202 13.01 -4.41 -16.60
N VAL A 203 12.76 -3.14 -16.92
CA VAL A 203 13.78 -2.09 -16.89
C VAL A 203 13.29 -0.93 -16.02
N LEU A 204 14.13 -0.48 -15.08
CA LEU A 204 13.91 0.74 -14.31
C LEU A 204 14.56 1.90 -15.04
N VAL A 205 13.75 2.87 -15.45
CA VAL A 205 14.21 4.01 -16.26
C VAL A 205 13.99 5.31 -15.50
N PRO A 206 15.01 6.18 -15.35
CA PRO A 206 14.79 7.54 -14.91
C PRO A 206 14.22 8.38 -16.08
N LEU A 207 13.11 9.09 -15.85
CA LEU A 207 12.47 9.97 -16.84
C LEU A 207 13.22 11.31 -17.06
N GLN A 208 14.29 11.56 -16.30
CA GLN A 208 15.05 12.80 -16.43
C GLN A 208 15.69 12.90 -17.83
N ASP A 209 15.54 14.05 -18.46
CA ASP A 209 16.06 14.39 -19.80
C ASP A 209 15.47 13.63 -21.00
N LEU A 210 14.31 12.97 -20.85
CA LEU A 210 13.59 12.32 -21.96
C LEU A 210 12.53 13.24 -22.61
N GLY A 211 12.50 13.26 -23.96
CA GLY A 211 11.52 14.02 -24.75
C GLY A 211 12.09 14.97 -25.82
N ALA A 212 13.38 14.87 -26.13
CA ALA A 212 13.97 15.49 -27.32
C ALA A 212 13.39 14.82 -28.60
N PRO A 213 13.04 15.59 -29.65
CA PRO A 213 12.54 15.03 -30.89
C PRO A 213 13.59 14.08 -31.48
N THR A 214 13.16 12.91 -31.95
CA THR A 214 14.05 11.99 -32.67
C THR A 214 14.57 12.70 -33.92
N PRO A 215 15.88 12.68 -34.24
CA PRO A 215 16.33 13.11 -35.56
C PRO A 215 15.60 12.26 -36.61
N ALA A 216 15.05 12.91 -37.65
CA ALA A 216 14.36 12.22 -38.73
C ALA A 216 15.28 11.11 -39.29
N PRO A 217 14.76 9.90 -39.56
CA PRO A 217 15.59 8.84 -40.10
C PRO A 217 16.12 9.28 -41.46
N ASP A 218 17.45 9.33 -41.61
CA ASP A 218 18.09 9.47 -42.91
C ASP A 218 17.56 8.37 -43.84
N ALA A 219 17.17 8.77 -45.05
CA ALA A 219 16.54 7.91 -46.06
C ALA A 219 17.43 6.76 -46.60
N LYS A 220 18.48 6.35 -45.87
CA LYS A 220 19.44 5.32 -46.27
C LYS A 220 19.33 3.98 -45.54
N ASP A 221 18.60 3.88 -44.42
CA ASP A 221 18.49 2.63 -43.64
C ASP A 221 17.13 1.91 -43.79
N ARG A 222 16.78 1.56 -45.04
CA ARG A 222 15.85 0.45 -45.30
C ARG A 222 16.65 -0.82 -45.60
N PRO A 223 16.29 -1.99 -45.04
CA PRO A 223 16.91 -3.25 -45.41
C PRO A 223 16.63 -3.52 -46.90
N ARG A 224 17.70 -3.61 -47.70
CA ARG A 224 17.62 -3.92 -49.13
C ARG A 224 17.33 -5.40 -49.33
N SER A 225 16.27 -5.70 -50.07
CA SER A 225 16.07 -7.00 -50.73
C SER A 225 17.15 -7.20 -51.80
N SER A 226 17.72 -8.42 -51.87
CA SER A 226 18.44 -8.93 -53.04
C SER A 226 17.51 -8.87 -54.27
N THR A 227 17.89 -8.46 -55.49
CA THR A 227 19.04 -8.90 -56.31
C THR A 227 19.15 -8.02 -57.59
N ALA A 228 20.39 -7.66 -57.98
CA ALA A 228 20.96 -7.44 -59.34
C ALA A 228 20.44 -6.29 -60.29
N PRO A 229 21.20 -5.87 -61.34
CA PRO A 229 22.18 -4.76 -61.23
C PRO A 229 22.05 -3.65 -62.32
N ALA A 230 22.79 -2.54 -62.11
CA ALA A 230 23.53 -1.73 -63.10
C ALA A 230 23.25 -0.21 -63.16
N ALA A 231 24.36 0.52 -63.41
CA ALA A 231 24.56 1.90 -63.89
C ALA A 231 24.58 3.09 -62.90
N SER A 232 25.79 3.53 -62.56
CA SER A 232 26.21 4.94 -62.30
C SER A 232 26.11 5.79 -63.60
N PRO A 233 26.21 7.16 -63.62
CA PRO A 233 26.96 8.10 -62.75
C PRO A 233 26.18 9.39 -62.32
N ALA A 234 26.46 10.03 -61.15
CA ALA A 234 27.35 11.18 -60.84
C ALA A 234 26.70 12.61 -61.06
N PRO A 235 27.29 13.74 -60.61
CA PRO A 235 26.74 14.56 -59.52
C PRO A 235 26.61 16.09 -59.82
N ASP A 236 25.95 16.87 -58.96
CA ASP A 236 26.23 18.31 -58.70
C ASP A 236 25.31 18.81 -57.57
N ALA A 237 25.84 19.32 -56.44
CA ALA A 237 26.37 20.66 -56.16
C ALA A 237 25.30 21.63 -55.58
N SER A 238 25.64 22.15 -54.40
CA SER A 238 24.97 23.11 -53.50
C SER A 238 24.52 24.43 -54.16
N PRO A 239 24.02 25.49 -53.46
CA PRO A 239 23.69 25.67 -52.03
C PRO A 239 22.36 26.43 -51.75
N GLN A 240 22.01 26.59 -50.46
CA GLN A 240 21.03 27.57 -49.93
C GLN A 240 21.39 29.01 -50.33
N PRO A 241 20.45 29.99 -50.17
CA PRO A 241 20.63 30.87 -49.01
C PRO A 241 19.34 31.45 -48.36
N SER A 242 19.49 31.73 -47.06
CA SER A 242 19.06 32.93 -46.29
C SER A 242 17.58 33.35 -46.15
N GLN A 243 17.21 33.55 -44.88
CA GLN A 243 16.09 34.34 -44.34
C GLN A 243 16.16 35.82 -44.76
N PRO A 244 15.09 36.61 -44.52
CA PRO A 244 15.06 37.48 -43.32
C PRO A 244 13.63 37.70 -42.73
N GLU A 245 13.51 37.80 -41.40
CA GLU A 245 13.25 39.02 -40.58
C GLU A 245 11.76 39.26 -40.19
N ASP A 246 11.53 39.36 -38.88
CA ASP A 246 10.34 39.92 -38.21
C ASP A 246 10.18 41.42 -38.51
N PRO A 247 8.98 42.02 -38.33
CA PRO A 247 8.79 42.95 -37.18
C PRO A 247 7.31 42.96 -36.63
N PRO A 248 6.85 43.90 -35.76
CA PRO A 248 6.52 43.61 -34.37
C PRO A 248 5.10 44.05 -33.91
N LEU A 249 4.85 43.89 -32.60
CA LEU A 249 3.66 44.20 -31.78
C LEU A 249 2.97 45.57 -32.00
N GLU A 250 1.63 45.57 -31.78
CA GLU A 250 0.88 46.70 -31.19
C GLU A 250 -0.24 46.25 -30.23
N THR A 251 -0.50 47.12 -29.26
CA THR A 251 -1.38 47.08 -28.07
C THR A 251 -2.79 47.65 -28.30
N ALA A 252 -3.81 47.22 -27.54
CA ALA A 252 -4.98 48.02 -27.04
C ALA A 252 -6.06 47.08 -26.42
N THR A 253 -6.30 47.07 -25.10
CA THR A 253 -7.35 47.78 -24.31
C THR A 253 -8.82 47.43 -24.55
N SER A 254 -9.41 46.80 -23.51
CA SER A 254 -10.76 46.87 -22.91
C SER A 254 -11.97 47.43 -23.68
N THR A 255 -13.08 46.70 -23.58
CA THR A 255 -14.42 47.27 -23.35
C THR A 255 -15.33 46.27 -22.62
N SER A 256 -16.09 46.80 -21.67
CA SER A 256 -17.17 46.19 -20.90
C SER A 256 -18.51 46.74 -21.41
N GLU A 257 -19.55 45.91 -21.46
CA GLU A 257 -20.94 46.37 -21.55
C GLU A 257 -21.89 45.41 -20.82
N ASP A 258 -22.67 46.03 -19.93
CA ASP A 258 -23.80 45.49 -19.17
C ASP A 258 -25.02 45.24 -20.08
N THR A 259 -25.89 44.29 -19.72
CA THR A 259 -27.34 44.56 -19.72
C THR A 259 -28.10 43.68 -18.71
N GLN A 260 -28.91 44.37 -17.90
CA GLN A 260 -29.97 43.94 -16.98
C GLN A 260 -30.95 42.95 -17.64
N GLY A 261 -31.73 42.08 -17.00
CA GLY A 261 -32.27 42.04 -15.63
C GLY A 261 -33.78 41.78 -15.73
N THR A 262 -34.32 40.75 -15.08
CA THR A 262 -35.74 40.73 -14.65
C THR A 262 -35.91 39.87 -13.39
N GLN A 263 -36.48 40.54 -12.39
CA GLN A 263 -36.82 40.19 -11.01
C GLN A 263 -38.05 39.24 -10.97
N ASP A 264 -38.06 38.15 -10.18
CA ASP A 264 -38.43 38.05 -8.72
C ASP A 264 -39.98 37.81 -8.58
N PRO A 265 -40.61 37.40 -7.44
CA PRO A 265 -40.05 37.31 -6.09
C PRO A 265 -40.67 36.29 -5.06
N GLN A 266 -40.17 36.38 -3.82
CA GLN A 266 -40.82 36.14 -2.49
C GLN A 266 -40.90 34.71 -1.91
N ASP A 267 -40.66 34.43 -0.62
CA ASP A 267 -40.49 35.26 0.59
C ASP A 267 -39.84 34.38 1.71
N THR A 268 -38.82 34.87 2.45
CA THR A 268 -38.81 35.33 3.88
C THR A 268 -38.27 34.24 4.85
N ASP A 269 -37.50 34.48 5.93
CA ASP A 269 -37.23 35.65 6.78
C ASP A 269 -35.91 35.49 7.59
N ALA A 270 -35.15 36.60 7.70
CA ALA A 270 -34.68 37.29 8.92
C ALA A 270 -33.63 36.62 9.87
N ALA A 271 -32.42 37.21 10.02
CA ALA A 271 -31.99 38.28 10.96
C ALA A 271 -31.82 37.76 12.42
N ASP A 272 -30.70 37.93 13.13
CA ASP A 272 -30.01 39.17 13.56
C ASP A 272 -28.59 38.78 14.08
N ALA A 273 -27.46 39.40 13.70
CA ALA A 273 -26.76 40.54 14.36
C ALA A 273 -26.84 40.54 15.90
N ALA A 274 -25.81 40.83 16.70
CA ALA A 274 -24.79 41.88 16.65
C ALA A 274 -23.56 41.42 17.51
N GLU A 275 -22.39 42.06 17.60
CA GLU A 275 -22.12 43.49 17.59
C GLU A 275 -20.61 43.72 17.40
N ARG A 276 -20.29 44.67 16.51
CA ARG A 276 -18.95 45.28 16.33
C ARG A 276 -18.86 46.52 17.22
N ARG A 277 -17.65 46.87 17.64
CA ARG A 277 -17.06 48.21 17.87
C ARG A 277 -15.73 47.98 18.60
N SER A 278 -14.59 48.61 18.37
CA SER A 278 -14.08 49.67 17.48
C SER A 278 -12.55 49.64 17.67
N ASN A 279 -11.75 50.01 16.67
CA ASN A 279 -10.79 51.12 16.79
C ASN A 279 -9.77 51.18 15.63
N SER A 280 -9.88 52.31 14.93
CA SER A 280 -8.83 53.23 14.46
C SER A 280 -7.45 52.70 14.06
N SER A 281 -7.19 52.93 12.76
CA SER A 281 -5.91 53.07 12.08
C SER A 281 -4.91 53.98 12.82
N THR A 282 -3.67 53.51 12.98
CA THR A 282 -2.46 54.34 13.01
C THR A 282 -1.30 53.50 12.46
N ALA A 283 -0.78 53.88 11.29
CA ALA A 283 0.47 53.31 10.76
C ALA A 283 1.66 53.96 11.48
N PRO A 284 2.71 53.18 11.81
CA PRO A 284 4.01 53.61 11.33
C PRO A 284 4.96 52.47 10.90
N SER A 285 5.79 52.83 9.92
CA SER A 285 7.18 52.41 9.69
C SER A 285 7.47 50.96 9.30
N ALA A 286 8.01 50.84 8.07
CA ALA A 286 8.64 49.65 7.51
C ALA A 286 9.77 49.10 8.40
N GLY A 287 9.44 48.11 9.21
CA GLY A 287 10.41 47.18 9.79
C GLY A 287 10.66 46.05 8.80
N ARG A 288 11.92 45.90 8.37
CA ARG A 288 12.44 44.69 7.70
C ARG A 288 11.87 43.45 8.43
N PRO A 289 11.27 42.46 7.75
CA PRO A 289 10.74 41.30 8.45
C PRO A 289 11.90 40.66 9.20
N ARG A 290 11.80 40.66 10.54
CA ARG A 290 12.60 39.77 11.36
C ARG A 290 12.31 38.38 10.83
N SER A 291 13.35 37.69 10.37
CA SER A 291 13.30 36.29 10.02
C SER A 291 12.59 35.55 11.14
N GLU A 292 11.38 35.08 10.89
CA GLU A 292 10.74 34.11 11.78
C GLU A 292 11.74 32.97 11.98
N PRO A 293 11.95 32.48 13.21
CA PRO A 293 12.78 31.29 13.40
C PRO A 293 12.19 30.21 12.50
N ALA A 294 13.00 29.69 11.58
CA ALA A 294 12.60 28.64 10.65
C ALA A 294 11.80 27.60 11.44
N THR A 295 10.51 27.46 11.14
CA THR A 295 9.64 26.54 11.85
C THR A 295 10.30 25.17 11.80
N ALA A 296 10.63 24.63 12.98
CA ALA A 296 11.28 23.33 13.08
C ALA A 296 10.53 22.32 12.22
N SER A 297 11.28 21.50 11.47
CA SER A 297 10.69 20.43 10.65
C SER A 297 9.65 19.66 11.48
N PRO A 298 8.45 19.35 10.94
CA PRO A 298 7.42 18.60 11.68
C PRO A 298 7.94 17.31 12.31
N LEU A 299 8.95 16.69 11.70
CA LEU A 299 9.63 15.50 12.24
C LEU A 299 10.44 15.80 13.51
N HIS A 300 11.18 16.91 13.51
CA HIS A 300 11.91 17.35 14.71
C HIS A 300 10.92 17.72 15.83
N GLN A 301 9.80 18.38 15.50
CA GLN A 301 8.76 18.69 16.48
C GLN A 301 8.20 17.42 17.15
N VAL A 302 7.92 16.35 16.39
CA VAL A 302 7.46 15.08 16.97
C VAL A 302 8.54 14.40 17.82
N ALA A 303 9.80 14.44 17.39
CA ALA A 303 10.91 13.88 18.17
C ALA A 303 11.07 14.58 19.52
N GLU A 304 10.94 15.92 19.57
CA GLU A 304 10.96 16.69 20.81
C GLU A 304 9.78 16.36 21.73
N LEU A 305 8.56 16.25 21.18
CA LEU A 305 7.38 15.83 21.96
C LEU A 305 7.55 14.41 22.54
N ALA A 306 8.11 13.48 21.77
CA ALA A 306 8.42 12.14 22.25
C ALA A 306 9.51 12.15 23.34
N ALA A 307 10.55 12.97 23.19
CA ALA A 307 11.58 13.14 24.21
C ALA A 307 11.03 13.79 25.49
N GLU A 308 10.11 14.75 25.38
CA GLU A 308 9.40 15.34 26.52
C GLU A 308 8.53 14.33 27.25
N LEU A 309 7.73 13.56 26.51
CA LEU A 309 6.95 12.47 27.06
C LEU A 309 7.82 11.42 27.77
N LEU A 310 9.00 11.09 27.23
CA LEU A 310 9.94 10.16 27.88
C LEU A 310 10.56 10.75 29.16
N ARG A 311 10.84 12.05 29.19
CA ARG A 311 11.36 12.75 30.38
C ARG A 311 10.34 12.76 31.51
N ASP A 312 9.09 13.07 31.19
CA ASP A 312 8.02 13.22 32.16
C ASP A 312 7.31 11.89 32.48
N GLY A 313 7.24 10.98 31.53
CA GLY A 313 6.62 9.68 31.69
C GLY A 313 5.14 9.65 31.30
N VAL A 314 4.73 8.51 30.76
CA VAL A 314 3.35 8.25 30.32
C VAL A 314 2.34 8.41 31.44
N ALA A 315 2.69 8.00 32.67
CA ALA A 315 1.83 8.12 33.85
C ALA A 315 1.44 9.58 34.18
N HIS A 316 2.14 10.55 33.60
CA HIS A 316 1.94 11.97 33.82
C HIS A 316 1.49 12.72 32.56
N ALA A 317 1.18 12.00 31.48
CA ALA A 317 0.77 12.61 30.22
C ALA A 317 -0.61 13.25 30.33
N ASP A 318 -0.71 14.54 29.99
CA ASP A 318 -1.95 15.29 30.08
C ASP A 318 -2.71 15.38 28.73
N ALA A 319 -3.85 16.06 28.71
CA ALA A 319 -4.63 16.26 27.49
C ALA A 319 -3.92 17.16 26.45
N VAL A 320 -3.05 18.07 26.91
CA VAL A 320 -2.34 19.03 26.05
C VAL A 320 -1.25 18.30 25.27
N GLN A 321 -0.44 17.49 25.93
CA GLN A 321 0.61 16.66 25.30
C GLN A 321 0.01 15.69 24.28
N ARG A 322 -1.11 15.02 24.63
CA ARG A 322 -1.85 14.15 23.68
C ARG A 322 -2.37 14.93 22.47
N GLY A 323 -2.95 16.11 22.69
CA GLY A 323 -3.42 17.00 21.62
C GLY A 323 -2.28 17.50 20.71
N ALA A 324 -1.12 17.79 21.29
CA ALA A 324 0.09 18.21 20.57
C ALA A 324 0.62 17.08 19.67
N LEU A 325 0.74 15.85 20.20
CA LEU A 325 1.15 14.68 19.43
C LEU A 325 0.22 14.42 18.24
N ARG A 326 -1.10 14.45 18.46
CA ARG A 326 -2.09 14.31 17.36
C ARG A 326 -1.95 15.39 16.30
N THR A 327 -1.71 16.62 16.73
CA THR A 327 -1.54 17.75 15.80
C THR A 327 -0.28 17.59 14.97
N ALA A 328 0.82 17.18 15.60
CA ALA A 328 2.08 16.94 14.93
C ALA A 328 2.00 15.73 13.98
N ALA A 329 1.30 14.65 14.36
CA ALA A 329 1.00 13.50 13.50
C ALA A 329 0.23 13.92 12.23
N ARG A 330 -0.80 14.76 12.36
CA ARG A 330 -1.54 15.30 11.19
C ARG A 330 -0.66 16.14 10.27
N ARG A 331 0.22 16.98 10.83
CA ARG A 331 1.18 17.78 10.04
C ARG A 331 2.15 16.90 9.26
N LEU A 332 2.67 15.83 9.88
CA LEU A 332 3.51 14.84 9.21
C LEU A 332 2.76 14.16 8.05
N ALA A 333 1.52 13.72 8.28
CA ALA A 333 0.70 13.09 7.24
C ALA A 333 0.47 14.01 6.03
N VAL A 334 0.18 15.30 6.27
CA VAL A 334 0.02 16.30 5.21
C VAL A 334 1.33 16.52 4.42
N SER A 335 2.48 16.45 5.08
CA SER A 335 3.79 16.53 4.43
C SER A 335 4.24 15.25 3.72
N GLY A 336 3.43 14.18 3.74
CA GLY A 336 3.76 12.89 3.14
C GLY A 336 4.68 12.00 3.99
N ALA A 337 5.06 12.42 5.20
CA ALA A 337 5.87 11.63 6.12
C ALA A 337 4.99 10.58 6.85
N HIS A 338 4.47 9.62 6.09
CA HIS A 338 3.41 8.70 6.53
C HIS A 338 3.81 7.78 7.69
N TRP A 339 5.06 7.31 7.74
CA TRP A 339 5.49 6.38 8.78
C TRP A 339 5.63 7.02 10.17
N PRO A 340 6.35 8.16 10.33
CA PRO A 340 6.38 8.85 11.62
C PRO A 340 5.01 9.46 11.97
N ALA A 341 4.18 9.84 10.99
CA ALA A 341 2.80 10.26 11.26
C ALA A 341 1.98 9.14 11.91
N ALA A 342 2.05 7.92 11.36
CA ALA A 342 1.36 6.76 11.91
C ALA A 342 1.88 6.37 13.30
N ALA A 343 3.20 6.36 13.52
CA ALA A 343 3.79 6.10 14.82
C ALA A 343 3.35 7.13 15.88
N ALA A 344 3.32 8.43 15.53
CA ALA A 344 2.87 9.49 16.44
C ALA A 344 1.36 9.42 16.73
N ALA A 345 0.54 9.04 15.75
CA ALA A 345 -0.89 8.84 15.94
C ALA A 345 -1.16 7.65 16.87
N GLU A 346 -0.47 6.53 16.66
CA GLU A 346 -0.61 5.33 17.51
C GLU A 346 -0.10 5.57 18.94
N LEU A 347 0.98 6.36 19.10
CA LEU A 347 1.44 6.79 20.42
C LEU A 347 0.36 7.61 21.12
N ALA A 348 -0.29 8.55 20.43
CA ALA A 348 -1.40 9.30 21.01
C ALA A 348 -2.57 8.41 21.43
N ASP A 349 -2.93 7.41 20.61
CA ASP A 349 -4.00 6.45 20.93
C ASP A 349 -3.64 5.58 22.16
N GLN A 350 -2.38 5.19 22.33
CA GLN A 350 -1.90 4.50 23.54
C GLN A 350 -1.99 5.37 24.80
N LEU A 351 -1.78 6.69 24.67
CA LEU A 351 -1.94 7.63 25.78
C LEU A 351 -3.42 7.85 26.15
N ASP A 352 -4.32 7.86 25.17
CA ASP A 352 -5.76 7.90 25.49
C ASP A 352 -6.22 6.60 26.15
N ALA A 353 -5.78 5.45 25.64
CA ALA A 353 -6.06 4.17 26.26
C ALA A 353 -5.58 4.13 27.72
N HIS A 354 -4.42 4.74 28.02
CA HIS A 354 -3.93 4.89 29.38
C HIS A 354 -4.85 5.78 30.22
N ALA A 355 -5.18 6.98 29.72
CA ALA A 355 -6.04 7.94 30.41
C ALA A 355 -7.44 7.36 30.71
N ASP A 356 -7.97 6.56 29.78
CA ASP A 356 -9.26 5.90 29.89
C ASP A 356 -9.21 4.61 30.74
N ARG A 357 -8.03 4.22 31.25
CA ARG A 357 -7.77 2.96 31.97
C ARG A 357 -8.20 1.73 31.18
N SER A 358 -8.02 1.79 29.86
CA SER A 358 -8.37 0.73 28.92
C SER A 358 -7.32 -0.38 28.93
N ALA A 359 -7.78 -1.63 28.83
CA ALA A 359 -6.92 -2.81 28.65
C ALA A 359 -6.17 -2.83 27.29
N LEU A 360 -6.47 -1.87 26.41
CA LEU A 360 -5.76 -1.66 25.14
C LEU A 360 -4.40 -0.96 25.33
N HIS A 361 -4.17 -0.32 26.48
CA HIS A 361 -2.89 0.30 26.78
C HIS A 361 -1.80 -0.76 27.00
N ARG A 362 -0.66 -0.60 26.34
CA ARG A 362 0.51 -1.49 26.43
C ARG A 362 1.79 -0.66 26.61
N PRO A 363 2.41 -0.66 27.81
CA PRO A 363 3.64 0.10 28.08
C PRO A 363 4.78 -0.23 27.11
N GLU A 364 4.93 -1.50 26.73
CA GLU A 364 5.95 -1.99 25.81
C GLU A 364 5.76 -1.45 24.39
N GLU A 365 4.51 -1.30 23.94
CA GLU A 365 4.20 -0.69 22.65
C GLU A 365 4.53 0.81 22.69
N VAL A 366 4.21 1.51 23.78
CA VAL A 366 4.60 2.92 23.94
C VAL A 366 6.12 3.09 23.86
N ALA A 367 6.88 2.24 24.54
CA ALA A 367 8.34 2.27 24.47
C ALA A 367 8.85 2.02 23.04
N THR A 368 8.26 1.05 22.34
CA THR A 368 8.58 0.76 20.94
C THR A 368 8.32 1.97 20.04
N LEU A 369 7.17 2.65 20.21
CA LEU A 369 6.79 3.83 19.43
C LEU A 369 7.71 5.03 19.70
N LEU A 370 8.11 5.25 20.96
CA LEU A 370 9.08 6.28 21.33
C LEU A 370 10.45 6.02 20.67
N ALA A 371 10.94 4.77 20.76
CA ALA A 371 12.19 4.37 20.12
C ALA A 371 12.13 4.48 18.60
N GLU A 372 11.00 4.14 17.98
CA GLU A 372 10.76 4.27 16.56
C GLU A 372 10.78 5.73 16.08
N LEU A 373 10.06 6.63 16.76
CA LEU A 373 10.06 8.05 16.39
C LEU A 373 11.47 8.64 16.45
N HIS A 374 12.25 8.27 17.47
CA HIS A 374 13.65 8.65 17.58
C HIS A 374 14.52 8.04 16.46
N ALA A 375 14.35 6.75 16.16
CA ALA A 375 15.09 6.06 15.09
C ALA A 375 14.83 6.69 13.71
N ARG A 376 13.56 6.97 13.39
CA ARG A 376 13.16 7.63 12.13
C ARG A 376 13.68 9.07 12.04
N HIS A 377 13.70 9.80 13.15
CA HIS A 377 14.29 11.15 13.18
C HIS A 377 15.78 11.11 12.85
N ARG A 378 16.53 10.16 13.42
CA ARG A 378 17.96 9.98 13.14
C ARG A 378 18.25 9.53 11.71
N ALA A 379 17.38 8.69 11.15
CA ALA A 379 17.49 8.17 9.79
C ALA A 379 16.75 9.04 8.75
N ALA A 380 16.41 10.29 9.07
CA ALA A 380 15.60 11.16 8.21
C ALA A 380 16.23 11.48 6.85
N SER A 381 17.55 11.28 6.69
CA SER A 381 18.24 11.39 5.40
C SER A 381 17.79 10.33 4.38
N HIS A 382 17.10 9.28 4.84
CA HIS A 382 16.58 8.17 4.03
C HIS A 382 15.07 8.35 3.77
N PRO A 383 14.66 8.78 2.56
CA PRO A 383 13.24 9.06 2.26
C PRO A 383 12.29 7.89 2.52
N GLU A 384 12.75 6.66 2.30
CA GLU A 384 12.02 5.41 2.56
C GLU A 384 11.65 5.22 4.04
N VAL A 385 12.47 5.73 4.97
CA VAL A 385 12.23 5.67 6.41
C VAL A 385 11.12 6.64 6.84
N LEU A 386 10.87 7.68 6.05
CA LEU A 386 9.81 8.65 6.32
C LEU A 386 8.51 8.32 5.57
N GLY A 387 8.61 7.60 4.45
CA GLY A 387 7.47 7.30 3.58
C GLY A 387 7.10 8.44 2.64
N VAL A 388 7.94 9.46 2.49
CA VAL A 388 7.67 10.67 1.68
C VAL A 388 7.51 10.40 0.18
N ARG A 389 7.87 9.20 -0.28
CA ARG A 389 7.69 8.74 -1.67
C ARG A 389 6.38 7.97 -1.90
N GLU A 390 5.64 7.66 -0.83
CA GLU A 390 4.38 6.92 -0.93
C GLU A 390 3.22 7.90 -1.17
N ALA A 391 2.29 7.50 -2.05
CA ALA A 391 1.06 8.25 -2.26
C ALA A 391 0.15 8.14 -1.03
N THR A 392 -0.38 9.27 -0.53
CA THR A 392 -1.29 9.32 0.64
C THR A 392 -2.47 8.38 0.52
N GLU A 393 -3.04 8.26 -0.68
CA GLU A 393 -4.00 7.23 -1.05
C GLU A 393 -3.76 6.79 -2.49
N THR A 394 -3.79 5.49 -2.73
CA THR A 394 -3.82 4.90 -4.07
C THR A 394 -5.25 4.44 -4.39
N PRO A 395 -5.93 5.02 -5.38
CA PRO A 395 -7.21 4.48 -5.84
C PRO A 395 -7.00 3.14 -6.54
N LEU A 396 -7.83 2.16 -6.20
CA LEU A 396 -7.85 0.83 -6.80
C LEU A 396 -9.17 0.69 -7.58
N ARG A 397 -9.07 0.82 -8.91
CA ARG A 397 -10.22 0.71 -9.82
C ARG A 397 -10.29 -0.72 -10.36
N ARG A 398 -11.49 -1.33 -10.32
CA ARG A 398 -11.76 -2.70 -10.82
C ARG A 398 -10.76 -3.73 -10.27
N VAL A 399 -10.44 -3.62 -8.98
CA VAL A 399 -9.46 -4.50 -8.34
C VAL A 399 -10.07 -5.86 -8.02
N ARG A 400 -9.31 -6.93 -8.29
CA ARG A 400 -9.59 -8.28 -7.80
C ARG A 400 -8.65 -8.59 -6.64
N LEU A 401 -9.25 -8.94 -5.51
CA LEU A 401 -8.58 -9.19 -4.25
C LEU A 401 -8.95 -10.60 -3.76
N THR A 402 -7.96 -11.41 -3.42
CA THR A 402 -8.18 -12.79 -2.95
C THR A 402 -8.04 -12.84 -1.44
N ALA A 403 -9.08 -13.25 -0.71
CA ALA A 403 -9.01 -13.31 0.74
C ALA A 403 -7.95 -14.32 1.21
N LEU A 404 -7.21 -13.93 2.24
CA LEU A 404 -6.19 -14.70 2.93
C LEU A 404 -6.62 -15.04 4.37
N GLY A 405 -7.88 -14.80 4.73
CA GLY A 405 -8.41 -15.03 6.06
C GLY A 405 -8.71 -13.77 6.86
N CYS A 406 -8.97 -13.96 8.14
CA CYS A 406 -9.41 -12.91 9.06
C CYS A 406 -8.73 -13.09 10.42
N ARG A 407 -8.40 -11.98 11.07
CA ARG A 407 -8.05 -11.92 12.49
C ARG A 407 -9.11 -11.14 13.25
N VAL A 408 -9.54 -11.67 14.39
CA VAL A 408 -10.40 -10.98 15.35
C VAL A 408 -9.56 -10.56 16.55
N SER A 409 -9.62 -9.29 16.92
CA SER A 409 -8.91 -8.71 18.06
C SER A 409 -9.79 -7.71 18.81
N GLY A 410 -9.22 -7.00 19.78
CA GLY A 410 -9.95 -6.06 20.63
C GLY A 410 -10.51 -6.73 21.88
N ASN A 411 -11.69 -6.31 22.31
CA ASN A 411 -12.38 -6.85 23.48
C ASN A 411 -13.84 -7.19 23.15
N ALA A 412 -14.56 -7.75 24.12
CA ALA A 412 -15.94 -8.19 23.91
C ALA A 412 -16.90 -7.04 23.53
N GLU A 413 -16.64 -5.81 24.00
CA GLU A 413 -17.49 -4.64 23.75
C GLU A 413 -17.21 -3.99 22.38
N ARG A 414 -15.96 -4.03 21.95
CA ARG A 414 -15.48 -3.45 20.69
C ARG A 414 -14.55 -4.44 19.97
N PRO A 415 -15.09 -5.54 19.44
CA PRO A 415 -14.30 -6.43 18.61
C PRO A 415 -13.88 -5.72 17.32
N VAL A 416 -12.66 -6.01 16.89
CA VAL A 416 -12.06 -5.52 15.67
C VAL A 416 -11.80 -6.71 14.75
N THR A 417 -12.15 -6.57 13.48
CA THR A 417 -11.88 -7.60 12.47
C THR A 417 -10.97 -7.04 11.40
N GLU A 418 -9.94 -7.81 11.05
CA GLU A 418 -9.00 -7.50 9.98
C GLU A 418 -9.08 -8.60 8.94
N VAL A 419 -9.64 -8.28 7.77
CA VAL A 419 -9.69 -9.21 6.63
C VAL A 419 -8.51 -8.91 5.72
N TYR A 420 -7.69 -9.92 5.48
CA TYR A 420 -6.47 -9.81 4.68
C TYR A 420 -6.76 -10.24 3.26
N PHE A 421 -6.29 -9.48 2.28
CA PHE A 421 -6.45 -9.79 0.87
C PHE A 421 -5.12 -9.72 0.11
N ALA A 422 -4.84 -10.72 -0.70
CA ALA A 422 -3.82 -10.64 -1.74
C ALA A 422 -4.31 -9.76 -2.90
N HIS A 423 -3.52 -8.75 -3.24
CA HIS A 423 -3.60 -8.05 -4.52
C HIS A 423 -2.53 -8.63 -5.43
N ALA A 424 -2.88 -9.69 -6.16
CA ALA A 424 -1.93 -10.46 -6.98
C ALA A 424 -1.16 -9.58 -7.98
N ALA A 425 -1.85 -8.74 -8.75
CA ALA A 425 -1.22 -7.87 -9.74
C ALA A 425 -0.20 -6.86 -9.14
N ALA A 426 -0.29 -6.56 -7.85
CA ALA A 426 0.66 -5.68 -7.17
C ALA A 426 1.66 -6.43 -6.27
N GLY A 427 1.56 -7.76 -6.15
CA GLY A 427 2.44 -8.57 -5.29
C GLY A 427 2.38 -8.21 -3.81
N ILE A 428 1.26 -7.67 -3.31
CA ILE A 428 1.10 -7.20 -1.93
C ILE A 428 -0.14 -7.75 -1.24
N VAL A 429 -0.14 -7.69 0.09
CA VAL A 429 -1.33 -7.89 0.93
C VAL A 429 -1.89 -6.53 1.36
N VAL A 430 -3.21 -6.38 1.30
CA VAL A 430 -3.97 -5.23 1.82
C VAL A 430 -4.95 -5.69 2.90
N VAL A 431 -5.27 -4.81 3.85
CA VAL A 431 -6.08 -5.16 5.03
C VAL A 431 -7.33 -4.29 5.12
N LEU A 432 -8.50 -4.92 5.14
CA LEU A 432 -9.75 -4.25 5.49
C LEU A 432 -10.00 -4.41 6.98
N ARG A 433 -9.80 -3.34 7.73
CA ARG A 433 -10.08 -3.27 9.17
C ARG A 433 -11.50 -2.75 9.42
N LYS A 434 -12.22 -3.37 10.35
CA LYS A 434 -13.55 -2.94 10.77
C LYS A 434 -13.71 -3.07 12.28
N ASP A 435 -14.00 -1.95 12.93
CA ASP A 435 -14.43 -1.92 14.32
C ASP A 435 -15.94 -2.17 14.39
N TRP A 436 -16.33 -2.98 15.36
CA TRP A 436 -17.71 -3.38 15.61
C TRP A 436 -18.14 -2.86 16.98
N PRO A 437 -18.67 -1.64 17.08
CA PRO A 437 -19.27 -1.20 18.33
C PRO A 437 -20.46 -2.11 18.67
N GLU A 438 -20.68 -2.33 19.97
CA GLU A 438 -21.90 -3.00 20.43
C GLU A 438 -23.13 -2.23 19.89
N PRO A 439 -24.11 -2.91 19.28
CA PRO A 439 -25.37 -2.25 18.98
C PRO A 439 -26.01 -1.83 20.30
N GLU A 440 -26.41 -0.55 20.43
CA GLU A 440 -27.30 -0.09 21.50
C GLU A 440 -28.40 -1.15 21.69
N ARG A 441 -28.54 -1.71 22.90
CA ARG A 441 -29.68 -2.56 23.28
C ARG A 441 -30.94 -1.71 23.18
N ARG A 442 -31.47 -1.52 21.98
CA ARG A 442 -32.74 -0.85 21.75
C ARG A 442 -33.84 -1.86 22.05
N GLY A 443 -34.28 -1.86 23.31
CA GLY A 443 -35.58 -2.34 23.76
C GLY A 443 -36.00 -3.73 23.27
N VAL A 444 -35.20 -4.77 23.51
CA VAL A 444 -35.78 -6.12 23.59
C VAL A 444 -36.51 -6.17 24.94
N PRO A 445 -37.86 -6.26 24.98
CA PRO A 445 -38.56 -6.41 26.24
C PRO A 445 -38.08 -7.69 26.93
N PRO A 446 -37.96 -7.70 28.27
CA PRO A 446 -37.57 -8.91 28.99
C PRO A 446 -38.56 -10.02 28.64
N ILE A 447 -38.04 -11.13 28.12
CA ILE A 447 -38.81 -12.36 27.95
C ILE A 447 -39.33 -12.73 29.35
N PRO A 448 -40.64 -12.97 29.56
CA PRO A 448 -41.16 -13.32 30.86
C PRO A 448 -40.51 -14.63 31.33
N ALA A 449 -39.97 -14.59 32.55
CA ALA A 449 -39.31 -15.71 33.19
C ALA A 449 -40.30 -16.84 33.46
N THR A 450 -40.36 -17.83 32.59
CA THR A 450 -40.91 -19.14 32.91
C THR A 450 -39.77 -20.16 33.05
N GLY A 451 -39.42 -20.42 34.31
CA GLY A 451 -38.95 -21.74 34.75
C GLY A 451 -37.55 -22.21 34.36
N ALA A 452 -36.50 -21.40 34.55
CA ALA A 452 -35.12 -21.89 34.50
C ALA A 452 -34.36 -21.57 35.81
N HIS A 453 -33.69 -22.59 36.35
CA HIS A 453 -32.97 -22.66 37.63
C HIS A 453 -31.89 -21.55 37.80
N PRO A 454 -31.67 -21.00 39.01
CA PRO A 454 -30.75 -19.88 39.26
C PRO A 454 -29.25 -20.25 39.38
N SER A 455 -28.76 -21.29 38.70
CA SER A 455 -27.35 -21.68 38.76
C SER A 455 -26.64 -21.76 37.41
N GLN A 456 -27.26 -21.26 36.34
CA GLN A 456 -26.65 -21.27 35.00
C GLN A 456 -26.51 -19.83 34.49
N PRO A 457 -25.29 -19.32 34.24
CA PRO A 457 -25.13 -18.06 33.53
C PRO A 457 -25.84 -18.18 32.17
N PRO A 458 -26.49 -17.11 31.68
CA PRO A 458 -27.15 -17.15 30.38
C PRO A 458 -26.13 -17.59 29.31
N PRO A 459 -26.53 -18.44 28.33
CA PRO A 459 -25.61 -18.86 27.28
C PRO A 459 -25.11 -17.61 26.52
N PRO A 460 -23.83 -17.57 26.08
CA PRO A 460 -23.23 -16.43 25.38
C PRO A 460 -23.83 -16.12 23.98
N SER A 461 -25.05 -16.60 23.67
CA SER A 461 -25.65 -16.62 22.34
C SER A 461 -26.52 -15.40 21.98
N ALA A 462 -26.64 -14.37 22.82
CA ALA A 462 -27.36 -13.14 22.47
C ALA A 462 -26.56 -12.20 21.53
N VAL A 463 -25.28 -12.50 21.27
CA VAL A 463 -24.45 -11.77 20.31
C VAL A 463 -24.52 -12.50 18.97
N ARG A 464 -25.05 -11.85 17.91
CA ARG A 464 -24.89 -12.38 16.54
C ARG A 464 -23.40 -12.68 16.30
N PRO A 465 -23.03 -13.91 15.89
CA PRO A 465 -21.62 -14.26 15.66
C PRO A 465 -21.02 -13.29 14.64
N LEU A 466 -19.81 -12.79 14.90
CA LEU A 466 -19.12 -11.83 14.03
C LEU A 466 -19.09 -12.31 12.57
N ALA A 467 -18.91 -13.61 12.35
CA ALA A 467 -18.94 -14.27 11.05
C ALA A 467 -20.18 -13.95 10.20
N ALA A 468 -21.35 -13.81 10.82
CA ALA A 468 -22.63 -13.53 10.14
C ALA A 468 -22.91 -12.03 9.95
N ARG A 469 -22.14 -11.14 10.59
CA ARG A 469 -22.34 -9.69 10.46
C ARG A 469 -22.03 -9.23 9.03
N ARG A 470 -22.77 -8.23 8.57
CA ARG A 470 -22.67 -7.75 7.19
C ARG A 470 -21.57 -6.70 7.04
N LEU A 471 -20.68 -6.89 6.08
CA LEU A 471 -19.67 -5.94 5.65
C LEU A 471 -19.65 -5.92 4.11
N LEU A 472 -19.67 -4.73 3.50
CA LEU A 472 -19.74 -4.59 2.03
C LEU A 472 -20.90 -5.35 1.33
N GLY A 473 -21.99 -5.64 2.06
CA GLY A 473 -23.20 -6.25 1.50
C GLY A 473 -23.24 -7.77 1.62
N THR A 474 -22.13 -8.39 2.02
CA THR A 474 -22.00 -9.82 2.27
C THR A 474 -21.74 -10.11 3.75
N SER A 475 -21.75 -11.38 4.18
CA SER A 475 -21.28 -11.75 5.53
C SER A 475 -19.77 -11.60 5.64
N LEU A 476 -19.27 -11.35 6.85
CA LEU A 476 -17.84 -11.31 7.14
C LEU A 476 -17.15 -12.62 6.76
N SER A 477 -17.78 -13.77 7.05
CA SER A 477 -17.26 -15.09 6.66
C SER A 477 -17.09 -15.23 5.14
N ALA A 478 -18.08 -14.83 4.34
CA ALA A 478 -17.98 -14.88 2.89
C ALA A 478 -16.90 -13.93 2.36
N LEU A 479 -16.73 -12.78 2.99
CA LEU A 479 -15.67 -11.82 2.64
C LEU A 479 -14.27 -12.38 2.96
N ALA A 480 -14.11 -13.04 4.10
CA ALA A 480 -12.84 -13.63 4.55
C ALA A 480 -12.45 -14.93 3.84
N THR A 481 -13.38 -15.54 3.11
CA THR A 481 -13.19 -16.79 2.34
C THR A 481 -13.39 -16.60 0.84
N GLY A 482 -13.47 -15.35 0.37
CA GLY A 482 -13.85 -15.00 -0.99
C GLY A 482 -12.86 -14.14 -1.78
N ASN A 483 -12.94 -14.25 -3.10
CA ASN A 483 -12.44 -13.26 -4.05
C ASN A 483 -13.38 -12.06 -4.09
N LEU A 484 -12.87 -10.90 -3.67
CA LEU A 484 -13.54 -9.61 -3.70
C LEU A 484 -13.18 -8.89 -5.01
N VAL A 485 -14.19 -8.56 -5.81
CA VAL A 485 -14.04 -7.64 -6.95
C VAL A 485 -14.73 -6.34 -6.60
N SER A 486 -14.01 -5.22 -6.69
CA SER A 486 -14.54 -3.90 -6.39
C SER A 486 -14.15 -2.88 -7.45
N GLU A 487 -15.13 -2.09 -7.89
CA GLU A 487 -14.90 -1.00 -8.84
C GLU A 487 -14.26 0.24 -8.18
N SER A 488 -14.45 0.43 -6.88
CA SER A 488 -13.95 1.58 -6.14
C SER A 488 -13.43 1.20 -4.76
N ALA A 489 -12.12 0.95 -4.69
CA ALA A 489 -11.41 0.86 -3.44
C ALA A 489 -10.26 1.87 -3.38
N ARG A 490 -9.76 2.13 -2.18
CA ARG A 490 -8.61 2.99 -1.91
C ARG A 490 -7.69 2.26 -0.96
N ARG A 491 -6.39 2.47 -1.13
CA ARG A 491 -5.36 1.89 -0.28
C ARG A 491 -4.48 3.01 0.28
N THR A 492 -4.22 3.00 1.57
CA THR A 492 -3.24 3.88 2.21
C THR A 492 -1.80 3.35 2.02
N PRO A 493 -0.74 4.14 2.29
CA PRO A 493 0.64 3.66 2.34
C PRO A 493 0.82 2.44 3.23
N SER A 494 0.15 2.41 4.39
CA SER A 494 0.17 1.28 5.34
C SER A 494 -0.55 0.03 4.84
N ARG A 495 -1.05 0.04 3.58
CA ARG A 495 -1.82 -1.01 2.93
C ARG A 495 -3.18 -1.28 3.56
N ARG A 496 -3.74 -0.29 4.26
CA ARG A 496 -5.14 -0.35 4.71
C ARG A 496 -6.07 -0.13 3.52
N LEU A 497 -7.03 -1.01 3.36
CA LEU A 497 -8.03 -0.99 2.31
C LEU A 497 -9.30 -0.31 2.81
N THR A 498 -9.77 0.68 2.07
CA THR A 498 -11.10 1.27 2.23
C THR A 498 -11.89 0.99 0.96
N VAL A 499 -13.03 0.32 1.09
CA VAL A 499 -13.94 0.08 -0.05
C VAL A 499 -15.13 1.01 0.09
N THR A 500 -15.28 1.94 -0.85
CA THR A 500 -16.39 2.90 -0.86
C THR A 500 -17.60 2.27 -1.54
N ARG A 501 -18.79 2.40 -0.95
CA ARG A 501 -20.04 2.01 -1.62
C ARG A 501 -20.55 3.19 -2.46
N GLY A 502 -20.62 3.02 -3.77
CA GLY A 502 -21.33 3.92 -4.68
C GLY A 502 -22.61 3.28 -5.19
N ARG A 503 -23.59 4.08 -5.64
CA ARG A 503 -24.83 3.57 -6.29
C ARG A 503 -24.55 2.74 -7.56
N VAL A 504 -23.38 2.90 -8.16
CA VAL A 504 -22.92 2.22 -9.38
C VAL A 504 -21.80 1.21 -9.11
N ALA A 505 -21.12 1.30 -7.95
CA ALA A 505 -19.94 0.49 -7.65
C ALA A 505 -20.35 -0.93 -7.21
N ALA A 506 -20.36 -1.86 -8.16
CA ALA A 506 -20.62 -3.26 -7.85
C ALA A 506 -19.47 -3.84 -7.02
N THR A 507 -19.81 -4.40 -5.85
CA THR A 507 -18.90 -5.23 -5.07
C THR A 507 -19.42 -6.65 -5.13
N THR A 508 -18.65 -7.55 -5.75
CA THR A 508 -19.00 -8.98 -5.84
C THR A 508 -18.01 -9.80 -5.04
N VAL A 509 -18.53 -10.82 -4.37
CA VAL A 509 -17.74 -11.78 -3.61
C VAL A 509 -18.07 -13.16 -4.12
N SER A 510 -17.04 -13.90 -4.52
CA SER A 510 -17.12 -15.29 -4.98
C SER A 510 -16.15 -16.14 -4.16
N PRO A 511 -16.35 -17.45 -4.00
CA PRO A 511 -15.40 -18.29 -3.25
C PRO A 511 -13.96 -18.20 -3.79
N VAL A 512 -12.96 -18.34 -2.92
CA VAL A 512 -11.54 -18.35 -3.32
C VAL A 512 -11.23 -19.47 -4.32
N GLY A 513 -11.82 -20.65 -4.16
CA GLY A 513 -11.51 -21.83 -4.98
C GLY A 513 -10.02 -22.19 -4.88
N ARG A 514 -9.33 -22.28 -6.02
CA ARG A 514 -7.88 -22.56 -6.08
C ARG A 514 -7.01 -21.31 -6.24
N SER A 515 -7.56 -20.10 -6.05
CA SER A 515 -6.84 -18.85 -6.36
C SER A 515 -5.53 -18.66 -5.59
N TRP A 516 -5.33 -19.38 -4.47
CA TRP A 516 -4.07 -19.34 -3.71
C TRP A 516 -2.90 -20.01 -4.45
N CYS A 517 -3.16 -21.03 -5.27
CA CYS A 517 -2.14 -21.78 -6.02
C CYS A 517 -1.47 -20.96 -7.12
N ASP A 518 -2.18 -19.93 -7.61
CA ASP A 518 -1.77 -19.06 -8.72
C ASP A 518 -1.29 -17.69 -8.24
N LEU A 519 -1.11 -17.49 -6.92
CA LEU A 519 -0.59 -16.24 -6.39
C LEU A 519 0.89 -16.06 -6.79
N PRO A 520 1.31 -14.85 -7.19
CA PRO A 520 2.70 -14.59 -7.56
C PRO A 520 3.62 -14.56 -6.34
N GLU A 521 4.91 -14.80 -6.55
CA GLU A 521 5.92 -14.41 -5.57
C GLU A 521 5.89 -12.88 -5.36
N PRO A 522 6.07 -12.38 -4.12
CA PRO A 522 6.44 -13.09 -2.91
C PRO A 522 5.24 -13.54 -2.06
N LEU A 523 4.00 -13.51 -2.56
CA LEU A 523 2.80 -13.80 -1.77
C LEU A 523 2.64 -15.30 -1.48
N LEU A 524 2.87 -16.14 -2.49
CA LEU A 524 2.93 -17.58 -2.36
C LEU A 524 4.38 -18.01 -2.11
N VAL A 525 4.59 -18.76 -1.04
CA VAL A 525 5.89 -19.24 -0.61
C VAL A 525 5.91 -20.75 -0.74
N ARG A 526 6.84 -21.24 -1.58
CA ARG A 526 7.13 -22.66 -1.78
C ARG A 526 8.46 -23.11 -1.16
N ASP A 527 9.32 -22.14 -0.89
CA ASP A 527 10.67 -22.33 -0.35
C ASP A 527 10.80 -21.43 0.89
N VAL A 528 10.74 -22.06 2.06
CA VAL A 528 10.78 -21.37 3.35
C VAL A 528 12.16 -20.79 3.63
N THR A 529 13.23 -21.39 3.09
CA THR A 529 14.59 -20.91 3.29
C THR A 529 14.82 -19.59 2.56
N ARG A 530 14.26 -19.44 1.35
CA ARG A 530 14.27 -18.16 0.62
C ARG A 530 13.48 -17.09 1.35
N LEU A 531 12.34 -17.45 1.94
CA LEU A 531 11.56 -16.52 2.78
C LEU A 531 12.37 -16.06 3.99
N ALA A 532 13.08 -16.97 4.67
CA ALA A 532 13.93 -16.65 5.80
C ALA A 532 15.10 -15.72 5.39
N ALA A 533 15.80 -16.03 4.30
CA ALA A 533 16.89 -15.20 3.79
C ALA A 533 16.41 -13.79 3.41
N ALA A 534 15.25 -13.67 2.74
CA ALA A 534 14.65 -12.38 2.42
C ALA A 534 14.21 -11.61 3.69
N ALA A 535 13.74 -12.32 4.72
CA ALA A 535 13.42 -11.70 6.00
C ALA A 535 14.66 -11.15 6.71
N ASP A 536 15.77 -11.87 6.63
CA ASP A 536 17.04 -11.53 7.27
C ASP A 536 17.77 -10.39 6.55
N ALA A 537 17.52 -10.18 5.26
CA ALA A 537 18.04 -9.05 4.50
C ALA A 537 17.32 -7.71 4.79
N ARG A 538 16.19 -7.72 5.51
CA ARG A 538 15.41 -6.50 5.77
C ARG A 538 16.08 -5.59 6.80
N PRO A 539 15.88 -4.25 6.68
CA PRO A 539 16.33 -3.32 7.70
C PRO A 539 15.57 -3.55 9.03
N PRO A 540 16.08 -3.01 10.15
CA PRO A 540 15.41 -3.10 11.45
C PRO A 540 13.95 -2.64 11.43
N ARG A 541 13.07 -3.29 12.21
CA ARG A 541 11.62 -3.02 12.25
C ARG A 541 11.30 -1.56 12.54
N LEU A 542 12.06 -0.92 13.43
CA LEU A 542 11.83 0.48 13.84
C LEU A 542 11.95 1.49 12.68
N ILE A 543 12.66 1.15 11.60
CA ILE A 543 12.81 2.04 10.43
C ILE A 543 12.17 1.49 9.16
N ARG A 544 11.60 0.28 9.21
CA ARG A 544 10.83 -0.30 8.12
C ARG A 544 9.54 0.50 7.85
N ALA A 545 8.97 0.33 6.66
CA ALA A 545 7.64 0.85 6.38
C ALA A 545 6.59 0.26 7.35
N ARG A 546 5.70 1.09 7.92
CA ARG A 546 4.59 0.63 8.79
C ARG A 546 3.46 0.02 7.95
N VAL A 547 3.68 -1.19 7.47
CA VAL A 547 2.72 -1.93 6.63
C VAL A 547 1.98 -2.97 7.48
N GLU A 548 0.65 -2.88 7.53
CA GLU A 548 -0.24 -3.70 8.38
C GLU A 548 -0.12 -5.21 8.13
N ALA A 549 0.18 -5.61 6.89
CA ALA A 549 0.30 -7.01 6.48
C ALA A 549 1.66 -7.33 5.84
N GLU A 550 2.74 -6.70 6.31
CA GLU A 550 4.08 -6.89 5.74
C GLU A 550 4.52 -8.37 5.75
N SER A 551 4.17 -9.10 6.82
CA SER A 551 4.58 -10.48 7.07
C SER A 551 3.56 -11.53 6.61
N VAL A 552 2.38 -11.13 6.12
CA VAL A 552 1.34 -12.09 5.73
C VAL A 552 1.71 -12.76 4.43
N ARG A 553 1.78 -14.10 4.43
CA ARG A 553 2.11 -14.95 3.28
C ARG A 553 1.15 -16.11 3.20
N VAL A 554 1.13 -16.77 2.03
CA VAL A 554 0.53 -18.10 1.84
C VAL A 554 1.68 -19.08 1.67
N LEU A 555 1.79 -20.05 2.56
CA LEU A 555 2.73 -21.16 2.48
C LEU A 555 2.04 -22.32 1.77
N GLU A 556 2.68 -22.87 0.74
CA GLU A 556 2.35 -24.19 0.22
C GLU A 556 3.01 -25.23 1.13
N ILE A 557 2.23 -26.15 1.69
CA ILE A 557 2.72 -27.19 2.61
C ILE A 557 2.62 -28.55 1.95
N SER A 558 3.62 -29.41 2.19
CA SER A 558 3.64 -30.79 1.72
C SER A 558 3.02 -31.74 2.73
N GLU A 559 3.25 -31.48 4.02
CA GLU A 559 2.82 -32.35 5.11
C GLU A 559 2.60 -31.57 6.42
N VAL A 560 1.68 -32.07 7.25
CA VAL A 560 1.56 -31.71 8.66
C VAL A 560 2.28 -32.78 9.47
N VAL A 561 3.44 -32.44 10.04
CA VAL A 561 4.33 -33.38 10.73
C VAL A 561 3.80 -33.74 12.11
N GLU A 562 3.40 -32.73 12.89
CA GLU A 562 2.88 -32.93 14.24
C GLU A 562 1.91 -31.82 14.63
N VAL A 563 0.98 -32.13 15.53
CA VAL A 563 0.02 -31.19 16.11
C VAL A 563 -0.11 -31.49 17.60
N GLY A 564 -0.02 -30.46 18.44
CA GLY A 564 -0.19 -30.58 19.88
C GLY A 564 -0.74 -29.31 20.51
N TYR A 565 -1.09 -29.40 21.78
CA TYR A 565 -1.61 -28.29 22.56
C TYR A 565 -0.79 -28.07 23.83
N ASP A 566 -0.38 -26.82 24.08
CA ASP A 566 0.26 -26.41 25.33
C ASP A 566 -0.79 -25.80 26.28
N PRO A 567 -1.21 -26.51 27.34
CA PRO A 567 -2.29 -26.06 28.20
C PRO A 567 -1.92 -24.86 29.08
N ALA A 568 -0.62 -24.62 29.37
CA ALA A 568 -0.26 -23.47 30.21
C ALA A 568 -0.16 -22.18 29.42
N GLU A 569 0.36 -22.23 28.18
CA GLU A 569 0.32 -21.07 27.29
C GLU A 569 -1.05 -20.87 26.63
N GLN A 570 -1.91 -21.90 26.65
CA GLN A 570 -3.16 -21.97 25.89
C GLN A 570 -2.92 -21.78 24.39
N VAL A 571 -1.98 -22.54 23.83
CA VAL A 571 -1.51 -22.39 22.45
C VAL A 571 -1.52 -23.73 21.74
N LEU A 572 -2.11 -23.78 20.55
CA LEU A 572 -1.90 -24.87 19.60
C LEU A 572 -0.55 -24.68 18.91
N LYS A 573 0.28 -25.72 18.95
CA LYS A 573 1.57 -25.80 18.29
C LYS A 573 1.51 -26.93 17.26
N ALA A 574 1.97 -26.67 16.04
CA ALA A 574 2.11 -27.70 15.02
C ALA A 574 3.38 -27.46 14.21
N THR A 575 3.90 -28.50 13.59
CA THR A 575 5.01 -28.40 12.63
C THR A 575 4.50 -28.84 11.27
N VAL A 576 4.69 -28.00 10.26
CA VAL A 576 4.38 -28.32 8.85
C VAL A 576 5.66 -28.22 8.04
N SER A 577 5.76 -28.92 6.92
CA SER A 577 6.93 -28.87 6.03
C SER A 577 6.56 -28.31 4.65
N ASP A 578 7.52 -27.65 4.01
CA ASP A 578 7.42 -27.31 2.58
C ASP A 578 7.74 -28.52 1.69
N ALA A 579 7.67 -28.36 0.37
CA ALA A 579 7.97 -29.43 -0.58
C ALA A 579 9.41 -29.96 -0.50
N SER A 580 10.34 -29.18 0.08
CA SER A 580 11.74 -29.57 0.28
C SER A 580 11.98 -30.18 1.67
N GLY A 581 10.94 -30.34 2.49
CA GLY A 581 11.01 -30.90 3.83
C GLY A 581 11.46 -29.89 4.90
N HIS A 582 11.54 -28.58 4.60
CA HIS A 582 11.94 -27.60 5.58
C HIS A 582 10.78 -27.30 6.56
N PRO A 583 11.01 -27.35 7.88
CA PRO A 583 9.95 -27.20 8.86
C PRO A 583 9.55 -25.74 9.07
N VAL A 584 8.26 -25.52 9.28
CA VAL A 584 7.63 -24.27 9.71
C VAL A 584 6.82 -24.53 10.97
N ARG A 585 7.07 -23.75 12.02
CA ARG A 585 6.32 -23.86 13.28
C ARG A 585 5.02 -23.05 13.20
N VAL A 586 3.88 -23.72 13.28
CA VAL A 586 2.57 -23.09 13.41
C VAL A 586 2.29 -22.82 14.89
N ARG A 587 1.98 -21.56 15.23
CA ARG A 587 1.61 -21.16 16.60
C ARG A 587 0.30 -20.41 16.60
N ALA A 588 -0.72 -20.94 17.25
CA ALA A 588 -2.04 -20.31 17.38
C ALA A 588 -2.43 -20.18 18.85
N PRO A 589 -2.36 -18.97 19.44
CA PRO A 589 -2.81 -18.73 20.81
C PRO A 589 -4.34 -18.76 20.90
N HIS A 590 -4.87 -19.17 22.06
CA HIS A 590 -6.29 -19.10 22.36
C HIS A 590 -6.78 -17.65 22.31
N ASN A 591 -7.89 -17.43 21.61
CA ASN A 591 -8.55 -16.14 21.52
C ASN A 591 -9.96 -16.24 22.14
N PRO A 592 -10.24 -15.57 23.26
CA PRO A 592 -11.54 -15.65 23.91
C PRO A 592 -12.68 -15.06 23.07
N LEU A 593 -12.39 -14.21 22.08
CA LEU A 593 -13.38 -13.70 21.12
C LEU A 593 -13.78 -14.75 20.07
N CYS A 594 -12.96 -15.81 19.92
CA CYS A 594 -13.10 -16.86 18.93
C CYS A 594 -12.88 -18.24 19.58
N PRO A 595 -13.74 -18.66 20.52
CA PRO A 595 -13.50 -19.84 21.34
C PRO A 595 -13.37 -21.14 20.50
N ALA A 596 -14.02 -21.20 19.34
CA ALA A 596 -13.96 -22.35 18.43
C ALA A 596 -12.72 -22.39 17.52
N ALA A 597 -11.86 -21.36 17.54
CA ALA A 597 -10.79 -21.21 16.56
C ALA A 597 -9.73 -22.32 16.67
N LEU A 598 -9.31 -22.64 17.90
CA LEU A 598 -8.30 -23.69 18.11
C LEU A 598 -8.85 -25.08 17.76
N ASP A 599 -10.11 -25.36 18.10
CA ASP A 599 -10.75 -26.65 17.81
C ASP A 599 -10.87 -26.87 16.30
N ALA A 600 -11.30 -25.85 15.55
CA ALA A 600 -11.40 -25.91 14.10
C ALA A 600 -10.02 -26.04 13.43
N LEU A 601 -9.02 -25.33 13.95
CA LEU A 601 -7.64 -25.44 13.47
C LEU A 601 -7.05 -26.82 13.73
N ALA A 602 -7.27 -27.36 14.93
CA ALA A 602 -6.84 -28.71 15.32
C ALA A 602 -7.45 -29.77 14.41
N ALA A 603 -8.78 -29.72 14.21
CA ALA A 603 -9.47 -30.66 13.33
C ALA A 603 -8.89 -30.65 11.91
N ALA A 604 -8.69 -29.46 11.33
CA ALA A 604 -8.15 -29.33 9.97
C ALA A 604 -6.71 -29.83 9.83
N LEU A 605 -5.83 -29.53 10.80
CA LEU A 605 -4.44 -29.96 10.75
C LEU A 605 -4.30 -31.47 10.98
N THR A 606 -5.06 -32.05 11.92
CA THR A 606 -5.04 -33.49 12.19
C THR A 606 -5.63 -34.33 11.06
N GLU A 607 -6.55 -33.78 10.26
CA GLU A 607 -7.05 -34.44 9.05
C GLU A 607 -5.94 -34.65 7.99
N GLY A 608 -4.91 -33.79 7.99
CA GLY A 608 -3.75 -33.91 7.09
C GLY A 608 -4.05 -33.56 5.63
N THR A 609 -5.21 -32.98 5.32
CA THR A 609 -5.64 -32.64 3.95
C THR A 609 -5.41 -31.17 3.57
N VAL A 610 -4.83 -30.38 4.47
CA VAL A 610 -4.48 -28.98 4.23
C VAL A 610 -3.31 -28.91 3.25
N THR A 611 -3.46 -28.08 2.22
CA THR A 611 -2.43 -27.88 1.19
C THR A 611 -1.74 -26.53 1.29
N HIS A 612 -2.43 -25.53 1.84
CA HIS A 612 -1.87 -24.19 1.99
C HIS A 612 -2.29 -23.55 3.31
N LEU A 613 -1.40 -22.75 3.87
CA LEU A 613 -1.57 -22.02 5.12
C LEU A 613 -1.31 -20.54 4.88
N SER A 614 -2.31 -19.69 5.10
CA SER A 614 -2.10 -18.24 5.12
C SER A 614 -1.87 -17.77 6.55
N GLY A 615 -1.03 -16.75 6.73
CA GLY A 615 -0.75 -16.25 8.08
C GLY A 615 0.40 -15.28 8.15
N ALA A 616 0.58 -14.69 9.33
CA ALA A 616 1.68 -13.78 9.60
C ALA A 616 2.94 -14.60 9.92
N VAL A 617 3.96 -14.48 9.07
CA VAL A 617 5.23 -15.17 9.24
C VAL A 617 6.14 -14.40 10.19
N HIS A 618 6.80 -15.12 11.09
CA HIS A 618 7.78 -14.57 12.03
C HIS A 618 9.02 -15.47 12.11
N ARG A 619 10.11 -14.92 12.61
CA ARG A 619 11.35 -15.66 12.91
C ARG A 619 11.36 -15.94 14.42
N SER A 620 11.78 -17.13 14.84
CA SER A 620 11.90 -17.48 16.27
C SER A 620 12.85 -18.67 16.45
N GLY A 621 13.88 -18.50 17.31
CA GLY A 621 14.91 -19.52 17.61
C GLY A 621 15.50 -20.14 16.35
N GLY A 622 16.05 -19.31 15.45
CA GLY A 622 16.63 -19.72 14.15
C GLY A 622 15.62 -20.19 13.08
N GLY A 623 14.41 -20.58 13.49
CA GLY A 623 13.38 -21.15 12.61
C GLY A 623 12.39 -20.14 12.04
N THR A 624 11.60 -20.60 11.08
CA THR A 624 10.43 -19.86 10.55
C THR A 624 9.17 -20.34 11.26
N GLY A 625 8.37 -19.39 11.74
CA GLY A 625 7.07 -19.64 12.32
C GLY A 625 5.95 -18.89 11.61
N ILE A 626 4.72 -19.35 11.79
CA ILE A 626 3.53 -18.72 11.24
C ILE A 626 2.38 -18.72 12.24
N THR A 627 1.75 -17.56 12.39
CA THR A 627 0.46 -17.43 13.09
C THR A 627 -0.67 -17.51 12.05
N PRO A 628 -1.46 -18.60 12.03
CA PRO A 628 -2.36 -18.89 10.92
C PRO A 628 -3.59 -17.97 10.91
N LEU A 629 -3.93 -17.46 9.72
CA LEU A 629 -5.13 -16.66 9.44
C LEU A 629 -6.22 -17.49 8.74
N ALA A 630 -5.82 -18.40 7.85
CA ALA A 630 -6.71 -19.34 7.19
C ALA A 630 -5.94 -20.55 6.62
N LEU A 631 -6.69 -21.62 6.34
CA LEU A 631 -6.18 -22.87 5.77
C LEU A 631 -6.97 -23.21 4.51
N LEU A 632 -6.31 -23.74 3.49
CA LEU A 632 -6.96 -24.30 2.30
C LEU A 632 -6.95 -25.82 2.37
N GLY A 633 -8.12 -26.41 2.57
CA GLY A 633 -8.36 -27.85 2.53
C GLY A 633 -9.29 -28.26 1.39
N PRO A 634 -9.68 -29.54 1.32
CA PRO A 634 -10.54 -30.08 0.25
C PRO A 634 -11.93 -29.44 0.20
N HIS A 635 -12.43 -28.96 1.35
CA HIS A 635 -13.73 -28.31 1.49
C HIS A 635 -13.68 -26.77 1.29
N GLY A 636 -12.52 -26.23 0.92
CA GLY A 636 -12.31 -24.80 0.70
C GLY A 636 -11.50 -24.13 1.82
N VAL A 637 -11.68 -22.82 1.96
CA VAL A 637 -10.91 -22.01 2.92
C VAL A 637 -11.57 -22.03 4.29
N LEU A 638 -10.86 -22.52 5.30
CA LEU A 638 -11.22 -22.42 6.71
C LEU A 638 -10.55 -21.19 7.33
N VAL A 639 -11.33 -20.35 8.02
CA VAL A 639 -10.83 -19.19 8.78
C VAL A 639 -11.07 -19.47 10.27
N PRO A 640 -10.04 -19.83 11.06
CA PRO A 640 -10.20 -20.24 12.45
C PRO A 640 -11.01 -19.25 13.30
N ASP A 641 -10.70 -17.96 13.22
CA ASP A 641 -11.36 -16.91 14.02
C ASP A 641 -12.85 -16.72 13.71
N LEU A 642 -13.32 -17.25 12.58
CA LEU A 642 -14.73 -17.18 12.16
C LEU A 642 -15.39 -18.57 12.09
N ALA A 643 -14.68 -19.62 12.53
CA ALA A 643 -15.16 -20.98 12.46
C ALA A 643 -16.33 -21.22 13.43
N PRO A 644 -17.33 -22.02 13.04
CA PRO A 644 -18.35 -22.47 13.97
C PRO A 644 -17.74 -23.42 15.02
N PRO A 645 -18.39 -23.60 16.18
CA PRO A 645 -18.02 -24.63 17.14
C PRO A 645 -17.96 -26.01 16.48
N THR A 646 -16.90 -26.75 16.74
CA THR A 646 -16.68 -28.11 16.26
C THR A 646 -16.32 -29.02 17.44
N VAL A 647 -16.38 -30.33 17.26
CA VAL A 647 -15.89 -31.27 18.26
C VAL A 647 -14.38 -31.38 18.08
N PRO A 648 -13.56 -30.97 19.06
CA PRO A 648 -12.12 -31.00 18.91
C PRO A 648 -11.60 -32.44 18.87
N PRO A 649 -10.58 -32.74 18.05
CA PRO A 649 -9.83 -33.98 18.18
C PRO A 649 -9.04 -33.98 19.50
N ALA A 650 -8.77 -35.17 20.05
CA ALA A 650 -7.83 -35.29 21.17
C ALA A 650 -6.42 -34.95 20.67
N LEU A 651 -5.81 -33.88 21.19
CA LEU A 651 -4.44 -33.51 20.88
C LEU A 651 -3.47 -33.99 21.95
N PRO A 652 -2.28 -34.46 21.57
CA PRO A 652 -1.20 -34.71 22.52
C PRO A 652 -0.73 -33.38 23.14
N PRO A 653 -0.10 -33.41 24.32
CA PRO A 653 0.58 -32.25 24.87
C PRO A 653 1.69 -31.83 23.89
N ALA A 654 1.75 -30.54 23.56
CA ALA A 654 2.81 -30.03 22.71
C ALA A 654 4.16 -30.03 23.45
N ASP A 655 5.23 -30.33 22.71
CA ASP A 655 6.58 -30.22 23.24
C ASP A 655 6.87 -28.79 23.71
N ARG A 656 7.45 -28.70 24.90
CA ARG A 656 7.90 -27.44 25.46
C ARG A 656 9.33 -27.19 25.06
N THR A 657 9.51 -26.30 24.09
CA THR A 657 10.81 -25.68 23.88
C THR A 657 11.10 -24.78 25.10
N PRO A 658 12.20 -25.00 25.84
CA PRO A 658 12.59 -24.09 26.89
C PRO A 658 12.80 -22.68 26.32
N PRO A 659 12.46 -21.63 27.06
CA PRO A 659 12.61 -20.26 26.59
C PRO A 659 14.09 -19.99 26.30
N ASP A 660 14.37 -19.39 25.14
CA ASP A 660 15.71 -19.00 24.75
C ASP A 660 16.27 -17.97 25.78
N PRO A 661 17.41 -18.26 26.44
CA PRO A 661 18.03 -17.35 27.39
C PRO A 661 18.35 -15.96 26.81
N ILE A 662 18.68 -15.88 25.51
CA ILE A 662 18.99 -14.62 24.85
C ILE A 662 17.71 -13.80 24.69
N THR A 663 16.67 -14.38 24.08
CA THR A 663 15.35 -13.76 23.93
C THR A 663 14.80 -13.32 25.28
N THR A 664 14.88 -14.18 26.31
CA THR A 664 14.42 -13.86 27.68
C THR A 664 15.17 -12.65 28.26
N ALA A 665 16.49 -12.56 28.07
CA ALA A 665 17.28 -11.43 28.55
C ALA A 665 16.94 -10.12 27.82
N VAL A 666 16.70 -10.20 26.50
CA VAL A 666 16.32 -9.04 25.68
C VAL A 666 14.92 -8.55 26.03
N GLU A 667 13.94 -9.45 26.14
CA GLU A 667 12.56 -9.12 26.53
C GLU A 667 12.51 -8.50 27.93
N ALA A 668 13.26 -9.06 28.89
CA ALA A 668 13.35 -8.50 30.23
C ALA A 668 13.94 -7.08 30.22
N ALA A 669 14.98 -6.83 29.42
CA ALA A 669 15.57 -5.49 29.31
C ALA A 669 14.61 -4.49 28.66
N LEU A 670 13.91 -4.88 27.58
CA LEU A 670 12.89 -4.05 26.93
C LEU A 670 11.73 -3.74 27.89
N ALA A 671 11.26 -4.71 28.68
CA ALA A 671 10.20 -4.51 29.65
C ALA A 671 10.58 -3.48 30.73
N VAL A 672 11.83 -3.53 31.23
CA VAL A 672 12.31 -2.54 32.21
C VAL A 672 12.51 -1.15 31.59
N LEU A 673 12.95 -1.08 30.32
CA LEU A 673 13.01 0.21 29.61
C LEU A 673 11.61 0.80 29.36
N ALA A 674 10.61 -0.05 29.13
CA ALA A 674 9.22 0.37 29.01
C ALA A 674 8.66 0.89 30.34
N ASP A 675 8.97 0.22 31.45
CA ASP A 675 8.66 0.71 32.80
C ASP A 675 9.30 2.08 33.09
N ALA A 676 10.56 2.28 32.66
CA ALA A 676 11.22 3.57 32.76
C ALA A 676 10.54 4.67 31.94
N ALA A 677 10.07 4.37 30.72
CA ALA A 677 9.29 5.31 29.92
C ALA A 677 7.89 5.58 30.52
N HIS A 678 7.32 4.60 31.21
CA HIS A 678 6.03 4.76 31.87
C HIS A 678 6.13 5.74 33.06
N HIS A 679 7.15 5.58 33.92
CA HIS A 679 7.38 6.46 35.07
C HIS A 679 7.98 7.82 34.70
N GLY A 680 8.78 7.88 33.63
CA GLY A 680 9.50 9.06 33.21
C GLY A 680 10.92 9.11 33.77
N LEU A 681 11.89 9.45 32.92
CA LEU A 681 13.31 9.43 33.27
C LEU A 681 13.68 10.39 34.41
N ARG A 682 12.99 11.53 34.54
CA ARG A 682 13.21 12.49 35.64
C ARG A 682 12.69 12.02 37.00
N ARG A 683 11.80 11.03 37.01
CA ARG A 683 11.06 10.56 38.19
C ARG A 683 11.25 9.07 38.42
N LEU A 684 12.29 8.48 37.83
CA LEU A 684 12.52 7.05 37.88
C LEU A 684 12.74 6.60 39.33
N PRO A 685 11.89 5.72 39.88
CA PRO A 685 12.03 5.29 41.26
C PRO A 685 13.26 4.38 41.42
N ARG A 686 13.89 4.38 42.60
CA ARG A 686 15.10 3.58 42.89
C ARG A 686 14.95 2.10 42.50
N PRO A 687 13.84 1.40 42.81
CA PRO A 687 13.64 0.02 42.37
C PRO A 687 13.66 -0.17 40.85
N ALA A 688 13.18 0.80 40.07
CA ALA A 688 13.25 0.73 38.61
C ALA A 688 14.69 0.89 38.09
N ALA A 689 15.48 1.77 38.71
CA ALA A 689 16.92 1.87 38.43
C ALA A 689 17.69 0.59 38.81
N ASP A 690 17.30 -0.07 39.90
CA ASP A 690 17.87 -1.36 40.30
C ASP A 690 17.55 -2.47 39.28
N ARG A 691 16.31 -2.51 38.78
CA ARG A 691 15.92 -3.43 37.69
C ARG A 691 16.68 -3.17 36.39
N LEU A 692 16.99 -1.92 36.05
CA LEU A 692 17.82 -1.58 34.89
C LEU A 692 19.26 -2.13 35.05
N ARG A 693 19.84 -2.02 36.25
CA ARG A 693 21.15 -2.59 36.56
C ARG A 693 21.14 -4.12 36.44
N GLU A 694 20.11 -4.76 37.00
CA GLU A 694 19.95 -6.22 36.89
C GLU A 694 19.79 -6.67 35.43
N ALA A 695 19.01 -5.95 34.63
CA ALA A 695 18.86 -6.23 33.20
C ALA A 695 20.19 -6.10 32.45
N ALA A 696 20.98 -5.04 32.72
CA ALA A 696 22.31 -4.88 32.13
C ALA A 696 23.27 -6.01 32.53
N ASP A 697 23.24 -6.47 33.78
CA ASP A 697 24.05 -7.61 34.23
C ASP A 697 23.60 -8.91 33.53
N ARG A 698 22.28 -9.09 33.36
CA ARG A 698 21.70 -10.25 32.69
C ARG A 698 22.11 -10.30 31.20
N LEU A 699 22.08 -9.16 30.51
CA LEU A 699 22.60 -9.01 29.14
C LEU A 699 24.10 -9.31 29.05
N THR A 700 24.90 -8.92 30.06
CA THR A 700 26.33 -9.25 30.10
C THR A 700 26.54 -10.75 30.21
N ARG A 701 25.79 -11.42 31.09
CA ARG A 701 25.88 -12.88 31.29
C ARG A 701 25.49 -13.68 30.05
N THR A 702 24.59 -13.16 29.20
CA THR A 702 24.22 -13.78 27.93
C THR A 702 25.10 -13.37 26.75
N GLY A 703 26.19 -12.63 26.99
CA GLY A 703 27.14 -12.21 25.94
C GLY A 703 26.74 -10.98 25.15
N LEU A 704 25.59 -10.35 25.44
CA LEU A 704 25.09 -9.13 24.79
C LEU A 704 25.74 -7.86 25.38
N THR A 705 27.07 -7.80 25.33
CA THR A 705 27.87 -6.74 25.97
C THR A 705 27.58 -5.35 25.41
N THR A 706 27.36 -5.20 24.10
CA THR A 706 27.00 -3.91 23.51
C THR A 706 25.65 -3.40 24.03
N SER A 707 24.64 -4.27 24.10
CA SER A 707 23.32 -3.92 24.62
C SER A 707 23.39 -3.58 26.12
N SER A 708 24.17 -4.35 26.90
CA SER A 708 24.43 -4.05 28.30
C SER A 708 25.06 -2.67 28.49
N ASN A 709 26.11 -2.36 27.72
CA ASN A 709 26.80 -1.07 27.82
C ASN A 709 25.88 0.12 27.55
N LEU A 710 24.97 0.02 26.59
CA LEU A 710 23.99 1.08 26.32
C LEU A 710 23.03 1.29 27.50
N VAL A 711 22.56 0.21 28.14
CA VAL A 711 21.73 0.31 29.35
C VAL A 711 22.54 0.93 30.51
N ARG A 712 23.83 0.61 30.64
CA ARG A 712 24.72 1.25 31.63
C ARG A 712 24.95 2.73 31.32
N THR A 713 25.10 3.11 30.06
CA THR A 713 25.20 4.52 29.64
C THR A 713 23.96 5.31 30.04
N LEU A 714 22.76 4.73 29.90
CA LEU A 714 21.53 5.34 30.41
C LEU A 714 21.60 5.57 31.93
N LEU A 715 21.99 4.55 32.69
CA LEU A 715 22.12 4.67 34.15
C LEU A 715 23.09 5.78 34.56
N HIS A 716 24.26 5.87 33.90
CA HIS A 716 25.22 6.95 34.14
C HIS A 716 24.66 8.33 33.78
N ALA A 717 23.92 8.45 32.67
CA ALA A 717 23.29 9.71 32.28
C ALA A 717 22.22 10.16 33.29
N LEU A 718 21.44 9.21 33.84
CA LEU A 718 20.45 9.50 34.89
C LEU A 718 21.12 9.96 36.19
N ASP A 719 22.22 9.35 36.60
CA ASP A 719 22.94 9.75 37.81
C ASP A 719 23.53 11.16 37.68
N HIS A 720 24.08 11.51 36.51
CA HIS A 720 24.59 12.86 36.24
C HIS A 720 23.48 13.93 36.25
N ASP A 721 22.33 13.69 35.62
CA ASP A 721 21.21 14.66 35.60
C ASP A 721 20.67 14.94 37.02
N HIS A 722 20.63 13.91 37.88
CA HIS A 722 20.27 14.09 39.29
C HIS A 722 21.32 14.88 40.09
N GLN A 723 22.61 14.68 39.79
CA GLN A 723 23.70 15.41 40.45
C GLN A 723 23.71 16.88 40.04
N ASP A 724 23.51 17.20 38.76
CA ASP A 724 23.44 18.58 38.27
C ASP A 724 22.23 19.33 38.84
N ALA A 725 21.06 18.68 38.89
CA ALA A 725 19.86 19.23 39.52
C ALA A 725 20.02 19.44 41.04
N GLY A 726 20.82 18.60 41.70
CA GLY A 726 21.15 18.71 43.12
C GLY A 726 22.24 19.75 43.42
N GLY A 727 23.21 19.92 42.51
CA GLY A 727 24.32 20.88 42.60
C GLY A 727 23.85 22.32 42.44
N HIS A 728 22.96 22.60 41.49
CA HIS A 728 22.33 23.92 41.35
C HIS A 728 21.45 24.32 42.54
N ARG A 729 21.01 23.38 43.39
CA ARG A 729 20.34 23.69 44.66
C ARG A 729 21.30 23.91 45.84
N ARG A 730 22.60 23.58 45.70
CA ARG A 730 23.60 23.71 46.77
C ARG A 730 24.56 24.91 46.59
N ASP A 731 24.66 25.48 45.38
CA ASP A 731 25.48 26.67 45.12
C ASP A 731 24.73 27.99 45.43
N HIS A 732 24.42 28.20 46.71
CA HIS A 732 24.19 29.53 47.30
C HIS A 732 25.10 29.68 48.55
N ALA A 733 26.40 29.42 48.39
CA ALA A 733 27.42 29.83 49.34
C ALA A 733 28.69 30.22 48.58
N PRO A 734 29.27 31.43 48.80
CA PRO A 734 30.45 31.85 48.07
C PRO A 734 31.69 31.24 48.74
N HIS A 735 32.44 30.42 48.02
CA HIS A 735 33.80 30.09 48.42
C HIS A 735 34.77 30.26 47.24
N HIS A 736 35.63 31.28 47.39
CA HIS A 736 36.85 31.45 46.62
C HIS A 736 37.80 30.27 46.85
N GLY A 737 38.32 29.69 45.77
CA GLY A 737 39.41 28.72 45.83
C GLY A 737 39.89 28.33 44.44
N GLN A 738 40.99 28.95 43.99
CA GLN A 738 41.72 28.60 42.78
C GLN A 738 42.26 27.17 42.88
N GLY A 739 42.00 26.33 41.86
CA GLY A 739 42.50 24.96 41.82
C GLY A 739 42.45 24.33 40.42
N ARG A 740 43.49 24.60 39.63
CA ARG A 740 44.07 23.75 38.56
C ARG A 740 43.14 22.77 37.83
N GLU A 741 42.69 23.16 36.64
CA GLU A 741 42.10 22.27 35.64
C GLU A 741 43.15 21.29 35.09
N LEU A 742 43.00 20.00 35.43
CA LEU A 742 43.60 18.91 34.68
C LEU A 742 42.61 18.52 33.58
N SER A 743 42.98 18.86 32.34
CA SER A 743 42.30 18.45 31.11
C SER A 743 42.41 16.93 30.92
N SER A 744 41.49 16.19 31.51
CA SER A 744 41.14 14.83 31.06
C SER A 744 39.86 14.97 30.24
N GLY A 745 39.89 14.61 28.96
CA GLY A 745 38.75 14.70 28.04
C GLY A 745 37.54 13.94 28.57
N HIS A 746 36.71 14.61 29.36
CA HIS A 746 35.40 14.11 29.77
C HIS A 746 34.47 14.36 28.59
N THR A 747 34.24 13.32 27.77
CA THR A 747 33.06 13.28 26.91
C THR A 747 31.84 13.40 27.80
N THR A 748 31.14 14.52 27.71
CA THR A 748 29.85 14.73 28.38
C THR A 748 28.93 13.55 28.05
N PRO A 749 28.31 12.91 29.06
CA PRO A 749 27.39 11.80 28.81
C PRO A 749 26.24 12.26 27.91
N PRO A 750 25.71 11.38 27.03
CA PRO A 750 24.56 11.72 26.22
C PRO A 750 23.34 12.04 27.10
N ALA A 751 22.41 12.84 26.57
CA ALA A 751 21.14 13.10 27.25
C ALA A 751 20.43 11.78 27.59
N PRO A 752 19.81 11.64 28.78
CA PRO A 752 19.16 10.39 29.20
C PRO A 752 18.14 9.85 28.19
N THR A 753 17.41 10.74 27.50
CA THR A 753 16.45 10.36 26.46
C THR A 753 17.12 9.71 25.25
N THR A 754 18.30 10.18 24.85
CA THR A 754 19.07 9.62 23.74
C THR A 754 19.67 8.28 24.13
N ALA A 755 20.25 8.18 25.34
CA ALA A 755 20.80 6.92 25.85
C ALA A 755 19.72 5.83 25.97
N TRP A 756 18.53 6.19 26.45
CA TRP A 756 17.38 5.28 26.50
C TRP A 756 16.97 4.81 25.11
N ALA A 757 16.86 5.73 24.14
CA ALA A 757 16.45 5.40 22.78
C ALA A 757 17.49 4.50 22.07
N ASP A 758 18.78 4.78 22.26
CA ASP A 758 19.87 3.93 21.74
C ASP A 758 19.81 2.51 22.30
N ALA A 759 19.59 2.36 23.60
CA ALA A 759 19.42 1.05 24.22
C ALA A 759 18.20 0.30 23.65
N CYS A 760 17.05 0.96 23.54
CA CYS A 760 15.84 0.37 22.94
C CYS A 760 16.06 -0.05 21.48
N ILE A 761 16.64 0.82 20.65
CA ILE A 761 16.93 0.53 19.24
C ILE A 761 17.86 -0.67 19.11
N ARG A 762 18.92 -0.72 19.94
CA ARG A 762 19.84 -1.86 19.93
C ARG A 762 19.19 -3.15 20.42
N LEU A 763 18.32 -3.09 21.41
CA LEU A 763 17.62 -4.28 21.92
C LEU A 763 16.57 -4.80 20.93
N HIS A 764 15.80 -3.94 20.27
CA HIS A 764 14.87 -4.38 19.21
C HIS A 764 15.60 -4.97 18.00
N THR A 765 16.71 -4.36 17.58
CA THR A 765 17.56 -4.96 16.53
C THR A 765 18.15 -6.30 16.97
N THR A 766 18.57 -6.41 18.23
CA THR A 766 19.08 -7.68 18.78
C THR A 766 17.97 -8.73 18.85
N ALA A 767 16.76 -8.39 19.29
CA ALA A 767 15.62 -9.32 19.29
C ALA A 767 15.35 -9.86 17.88
N GLU A 768 15.36 -8.98 16.88
CA GLU A 768 15.21 -9.38 15.48
C GLU A 768 16.35 -10.30 15.01
N LEU A 769 17.59 -10.08 15.45
CA LEU A 769 18.77 -10.86 15.09
C LEU A 769 18.91 -12.18 15.86
N SER A 770 18.52 -12.23 17.13
CA SER A 770 18.43 -13.45 17.94
C SER A 770 17.47 -14.45 17.32
N HIS A 771 16.44 -13.96 16.61
CA HIS A 771 15.59 -14.81 15.80
C HIS A 771 16.24 -15.31 14.49
N ARG A 772 17.43 -14.80 14.09
CA ARG A 772 18.16 -15.18 12.87
C ARG A 772 19.32 -16.15 13.11
N HIS A 773 19.88 -16.22 14.32
CA HIS A 773 21.04 -17.05 14.64
C HIS A 773 20.66 -18.07 15.72
N ASP A 774 20.16 -19.20 15.24
CA ASP A 774 20.37 -20.57 15.71
C ASP A 774 20.33 -21.45 14.46
#